data_AF-A0A817TMZ7-F1
#
_entry.id   AF-A0A817TMZ7-F1
#
_cell.length_a   1.000
_cell.length_b   1.000
_cell.length_c   1.000
_cell.angle_alpha   90.00
_cell.angle_beta   90.00
_cell.angle_gamma   90.00
#
_symmetry.space_group_name_H-M   'P 1'
#
loop_
_entity.id
_entity.type
_entity.pdbx_description
1 polymer ?
#
loop_
_entity_poly.entity_id
_entity_poly.type
_entity_poly.pdbx_seq_one_letter_code
_entity_poly.pdbx_strand_id
1 'polypeptide(L)'
;MNIKQSQKVFSLYKLIRRCASTEALAADLKHIVGTDNVTNSAAVREQHNHDESYHVGRSPDVVVYTRTTKEVSQVVKYCAAKCIPIIPFGTGTGLEGGVTAMEGGVCLDLSRMDKVLQVNPEDFDCIVQAGVTRNALNSFIRDTGLQFPIDPGANASLGGMCATSASGTMAVRYGTMRENVMNLEVVLADGTIIKTAGLKGRSRKTSAGYNLTNLFVGQEGTLGIITEATLKLHATPEAVLSAVAPFKDLQGAVNATVAIMQSGLPVARIEFLDENMVDACNRFSKLDLDVAPTLFLEFHGSKNNIEAQGKTAEETCKSFECLQFIFTTDIDRRNDLWKARHNVWYAAHALRPGSKCYSTDVCVPISSLPGIIAFSRDELRRLKLLGLILGHVGDGNFHVVLVIDPKDLEEIKRVHEFSIILAKEALRMNGTITGEHGIGLGKKQLLIDEFGLEGINTMKFIKKALDPLNILNPGKIIIKMNIIRARTTHIPNIFRSLTQRYASSQTLVADLKQIVGNDNVSNTAAVREQHSHDESYHAGHAPDVVAFAQSTDHVSQVVKYCAAKRIPIIPFGTGTGLEGGVTALQGGVTLNLSRMDKVLQVNPEDFDCIVQAGVTRNALNSFIRDTGLQFPIDPGANASLGGMCATSASGTMAVRYGTMRENVMNLEVVLADGTIIKTAGLKGRSRKTSAGYNLTNLFVGQEGTLGIITEATLKLHATPEAVLSAVAPFKDFQGAVNATVAIMQSGLPVARIEFLDENMVLSAVAPFKDFQGAVNATVAIMQSGLPVARIEFLDENMVDACNRFSKLGLDVAPTLFLEFHGSNSNIETQGQIAEETCKSYECLKFDFATDPEKRSELWKARHSAWYAAQALKPGSKGYSTDVCVPISALPGIVTFAKDELKRLNLLGPIVGHVGDGNFHVFVIVDPKNPKDMDLVHEYSVALAKEALRVNGTVTGEHGIGLGKKKLLVEEFGPSGINTMKAIKQALDPLNILNPGKVL
;
A
#
# COMPACT_ATOMS: atom_id res chain seq x y z
N MET A 1 -13.47 33.25 13.11
CA MET A 1 -12.31 34.18 13.20
C MET A 1 -12.72 35.57 12.75
N ASN A 2 -12.01 36.62 13.17
CA ASN A 2 -12.45 38.02 12.97
C ASN A 2 -11.94 38.64 11.65
N ILE A 3 -12.83 39.27 10.89
CA ILE A 3 -12.64 39.70 9.48
C ILE A 3 -11.47 40.69 9.30
N LYS A 4 -11.16 41.52 10.31
CA LYS A 4 -10.03 42.46 10.23
C LYS A 4 -8.65 41.78 10.27
N GLN A 5 -8.57 40.52 10.68
CA GLN A 5 -7.30 39.79 10.75
C GLN A 5 -6.92 39.15 9.41
N SER A 6 -7.89 38.67 8.63
CA SER A 6 -7.63 38.15 7.27
C SER A 6 -7.17 39.26 6.32
N GLN A 7 -7.74 40.47 6.41
CA GLN A 7 -7.34 41.63 5.58
C GLN A 7 -5.85 41.98 5.71
N LYS A 8 -5.26 41.92 6.91
CA LYS A 8 -3.81 42.13 7.09
C LYS A 8 -2.95 41.00 6.48
N VAL A 9 -3.42 39.75 6.50
CA VAL A 9 -2.73 38.63 5.83
C VAL A 9 -2.81 38.78 4.31
N PHE A 10 -3.98 39.13 3.77
CA PHE A 10 -4.16 39.43 2.33
C PHE A 10 -3.22 40.55 1.84
N SER A 11 -2.96 41.56 2.66
CA SER A 11 -2.01 42.63 2.33
C SER A 11 -0.57 42.12 2.14
N LEU A 12 -0.14 41.14 2.94
CA LEU A 12 1.22 40.59 2.85
C LEU A 12 1.37 39.65 1.63
N TYR A 13 0.33 38.88 1.30
CA TYR A 13 0.31 38.02 0.12
C TYR A 13 0.34 38.80 -1.21
N LYS A 14 -0.25 40.00 -1.24
CA LYS A 14 -0.12 40.93 -2.38
C LYS A 14 1.33 41.37 -2.66
N LEU A 15 2.24 41.24 -1.68
CA LEU A 15 3.64 41.66 -1.80
C LEU A 15 4.56 40.58 -2.38
N ILE A 16 4.10 39.32 -2.48
CA ILE A 16 4.93 38.17 -2.88
C ILE A 16 4.64 37.73 -4.34
N ARG A 17 3.39 37.84 -4.81
CA ARG A 17 3.07 37.63 -6.23
C ARG A 17 3.77 38.68 -7.09
N ARG A 18 4.60 38.26 -8.05
CA ARG A 18 5.05 39.14 -9.16
C ARG A 18 3.83 39.48 -10.01
N CYS A 19 3.28 40.67 -9.80
CA CYS A 19 1.91 41.00 -10.21
C CYS A 19 1.77 41.26 -11.72
N ALA A 20 1.57 40.18 -12.48
CA ALA A 20 0.84 40.23 -13.74
C ALA A 20 -0.67 40.42 -13.47
N SER A 21 -1.39 41.04 -14.40
CA SER A 21 -2.86 41.02 -14.37
C SER A 21 -3.39 39.64 -14.80
N THR A 22 -4.69 39.40 -14.62
CA THR A 22 -5.33 38.13 -15.04
C THR A 22 -5.23 37.93 -16.56
N GLU A 23 -5.27 39.01 -17.32
CA GLU A 23 -5.20 39.05 -18.78
C GLU A 23 -3.76 38.73 -19.25
N ALA A 24 -2.75 39.34 -18.61
CA ALA A 24 -1.35 39.04 -18.88
C ALA A 24 -0.98 37.60 -18.46
N LEU A 25 -1.53 37.11 -17.33
CA LEU A 25 -1.39 35.71 -16.92
C LEU A 25 -2.00 34.76 -17.97
N ALA A 26 -3.21 35.05 -18.45
CA ALA A 26 -3.85 34.26 -19.49
C ALA A 26 -3.09 34.31 -20.83
N ALA A 27 -2.54 35.47 -21.22
CA ALA A 27 -1.74 35.61 -22.44
C ALA A 27 -0.47 34.76 -22.39
N ASP A 28 0.33 34.87 -21.31
CA ASP A 28 1.54 34.06 -21.13
C ASP A 28 1.24 32.56 -21.15
N LEU A 29 0.14 32.12 -20.53
CA LEU A 29 -0.28 30.71 -20.53
C LEU A 29 -0.73 30.25 -21.93
N LYS A 30 -1.36 31.11 -22.74
CA LYS A 30 -1.73 30.80 -24.14
C LYS A 30 -0.52 30.57 -25.03
N HIS A 31 0.62 31.20 -24.74
CA HIS A 31 1.88 30.90 -25.42
C HIS A 31 2.48 29.53 -25.03
N ILE A 32 2.04 28.92 -23.92
CA ILE A 32 2.50 27.59 -23.46
C ILE A 32 1.61 26.48 -24.00
N VAL A 33 0.28 26.59 -23.87
CA VAL A 33 -0.67 25.51 -24.20
C VAL A 33 -1.58 25.81 -25.40
N GLY A 34 -1.46 26.98 -26.03
CA GLY A 34 -2.34 27.42 -27.12
C GLY A 34 -3.61 28.13 -26.64
N THR A 35 -4.22 28.90 -27.55
CA THR A 35 -5.34 29.83 -27.25
C THR A 35 -6.57 29.13 -26.67
N ASP A 36 -6.95 27.98 -27.22
CA ASP A 36 -8.22 27.28 -26.94
C ASP A 36 -8.15 26.37 -25.69
N ASN A 37 -6.99 26.37 -25.04
CA ASN A 37 -6.70 25.66 -23.81
C ASN A 37 -6.62 26.59 -22.59
N VAL A 38 -6.89 27.91 -22.72
CA VAL A 38 -6.81 28.87 -21.59
C VAL A 38 -8.00 29.83 -21.57
N THR A 39 -8.70 29.90 -20.43
CA THR A 39 -9.82 30.83 -20.23
C THR A 39 -9.75 31.56 -18.88
N ASN A 40 -10.10 32.86 -18.92
CA ASN A 40 -10.30 33.71 -17.77
C ASN A 40 -11.77 34.16 -17.60
N SER A 41 -12.71 33.54 -18.34
CA SER A 41 -14.14 33.89 -18.28
C SER A 41 -14.76 33.58 -16.92
N ALA A 42 -15.69 34.42 -16.46
CA ALA A 42 -16.26 34.31 -15.12
C ALA A 42 -16.99 32.97 -14.90
N ALA A 43 -17.86 32.57 -15.83
CA ALA A 43 -18.65 31.34 -15.72
C ALA A 43 -17.79 30.07 -15.63
N VAL A 44 -16.74 29.94 -16.46
CA VAL A 44 -15.85 28.76 -16.40
C VAL A 44 -15.04 28.79 -15.09
N ARG A 45 -14.54 29.95 -14.68
CA ARG A 45 -13.85 30.10 -13.39
C ARG A 45 -14.76 29.83 -12.18
N GLU A 46 -16.06 29.99 -12.31
CA GLU A 46 -17.05 29.64 -11.28
C GLU A 46 -17.32 28.14 -11.23
N GLN A 47 -17.47 27.48 -12.39
CA GLN A 47 -17.55 26.01 -12.50
C GLN A 47 -16.31 25.29 -11.94
N HIS A 48 -15.14 25.94 -11.93
CA HIS A 48 -13.88 25.37 -11.42
C HIS A 48 -13.44 26.03 -10.09
N ASN A 49 -14.39 26.50 -9.25
CA ASN A 49 -14.09 27.07 -7.92
C ASN A 49 -14.53 26.23 -6.72
N HIS A 50 -15.33 25.19 -6.94
CA HIS A 50 -15.91 24.34 -5.91
C HIS A 50 -15.87 22.88 -6.34
N ASP A 51 -16.03 22.00 -5.35
CA ASP A 51 -16.44 20.62 -5.51
C ASP A 51 -17.85 20.44 -4.91
N GLU A 52 -18.34 19.21 -4.74
CA GLU A 52 -19.66 18.92 -4.14
C GLU A 52 -19.76 19.28 -2.64
N SER A 53 -18.67 19.78 -2.04
CA SER A 53 -18.66 20.22 -0.65
C SER A 53 -19.46 21.51 -0.40
N TYR A 54 -19.70 21.76 0.89
CA TYR A 54 -20.28 23.00 1.38
C TYR A 54 -19.27 24.17 1.47
N HIS A 55 -17.99 23.96 1.12
CA HIS A 55 -16.93 24.92 1.38
C HIS A 55 -16.94 26.11 0.42
N VAL A 56 -17.31 27.29 0.95
CA VAL A 56 -17.20 28.56 0.22
C VAL A 56 -15.74 29.03 0.16
N GLY A 57 -15.28 29.36 -1.05
CA GLY A 57 -13.96 29.96 -1.27
C GLY A 57 -13.93 30.94 -2.43
N ARG A 58 -12.82 30.96 -3.18
CA ARG A 58 -12.54 31.91 -4.26
C ARG A 58 -12.32 31.17 -5.58
N SER A 59 -12.79 31.76 -6.68
CA SER A 59 -12.49 31.31 -8.04
C SER A 59 -11.00 31.47 -8.40
N PRO A 60 -10.43 30.54 -9.19
CA PRO A 60 -9.11 30.72 -9.78
C PRO A 60 -9.03 32.04 -10.57
N ASP A 61 -7.83 32.51 -10.84
CA ASP A 61 -7.63 33.68 -11.69
C ASP A 61 -7.76 33.28 -13.17
N VAL A 62 -7.23 32.10 -13.55
CA VAL A 62 -7.30 31.52 -14.90
C VAL A 62 -7.53 30.00 -14.80
N VAL A 63 -8.29 29.43 -15.74
CA VAL A 63 -8.40 27.97 -15.96
C VAL A 63 -7.56 27.58 -17.19
N VAL A 64 -6.74 26.54 -17.06
CA VAL A 64 -5.83 26.03 -18.09
C VAL A 64 -6.10 24.55 -18.29
N TYR A 65 -6.49 24.16 -19.50
CA TYR A 65 -6.66 22.76 -19.91
C TYR A 65 -5.34 22.21 -20.45
N THR A 66 -4.93 21.02 -20.01
CA THR A 66 -3.73 20.35 -20.51
C THR A 66 -4.05 19.00 -21.14
N ARG A 67 -3.22 18.59 -22.10
CA ARG A 67 -3.35 17.35 -22.88
C ARG A 67 -2.13 16.43 -22.74
N THR A 68 -0.99 16.99 -22.29
CA THR A 68 0.27 16.28 -22.12
C THR A 68 0.99 16.69 -20.82
N THR A 69 1.76 15.76 -20.24
CA THR A 69 2.65 16.03 -19.10
C THR A 69 3.67 17.13 -19.38
N LYS A 70 4.06 17.31 -20.65
CA LYS A 70 4.98 18.38 -21.06
C LYS A 70 4.34 19.76 -20.89
N GLU A 71 3.08 19.94 -21.28
CA GLU A 71 2.33 21.18 -21.04
C GLU A 71 2.18 21.45 -19.54
N VAL A 72 1.83 20.44 -18.74
CA VAL A 72 1.77 20.53 -17.26
C VAL A 72 3.13 20.98 -16.71
N SER A 73 4.23 20.35 -17.11
CA SER A 73 5.60 20.73 -16.73
C SER A 73 5.95 22.17 -17.07
N GLN A 74 5.56 22.65 -18.26
CA GLN A 74 5.81 24.03 -18.70
C GLN A 74 4.96 25.06 -17.93
N VAL A 75 3.67 24.76 -17.68
CA VAL A 75 2.79 25.62 -16.87
C VAL A 75 3.28 25.69 -15.42
N VAL A 76 3.70 24.57 -14.83
CA VAL A 76 4.25 24.55 -13.46
C VAL A 76 5.55 25.36 -13.37
N LYS A 77 6.49 25.20 -14.32
CA LYS A 77 7.72 26.02 -14.40
C LYS A 77 7.45 27.51 -14.47
N TYR A 78 6.49 27.91 -15.32
CA TYR A 78 6.07 29.30 -15.45
C TYR A 78 5.45 29.84 -14.14
N CYS A 79 4.57 29.06 -13.50
CA CYS A 79 3.95 29.43 -12.23
C CYS A 79 4.97 29.53 -11.09
N ALA A 80 5.92 28.60 -11.00
CA ALA A 80 7.02 28.62 -10.03
C ALA A 80 7.89 29.87 -10.17
N ALA A 81 8.29 30.22 -11.41
CA ALA A 81 9.10 31.41 -11.70
C ALA A 81 8.41 32.76 -11.33
N LYS A 82 7.09 32.75 -11.10
CA LYS A 82 6.28 33.91 -10.69
C LYS A 82 5.60 33.76 -9.33
N CYS A 83 5.85 32.67 -8.60
CA CYS A 83 5.19 32.29 -7.33
C CYS A 83 3.66 32.31 -7.42
N ILE A 84 3.09 31.70 -8.47
CA ILE A 84 1.65 31.62 -8.73
C ILE A 84 1.11 30.27 -8.22
N PRO A 85 0.08 30.25 -7.35
CA PRO A 85 -0.60 29.03 -6.94
C PRO A 85 -1.15 28.22 -8.11
N ILE A 86 -1.10 26.89 -7.98
CA ILE A 86 -1.67 25.93 -8.92
C ILE A 86 -2.61 25.01 -8.15
N ILE A 87 -3.82 24.82 -8.67
CA ILE A 87 -4.81 23.90 -8.14
C ILE A 87 -5.13 22.88 -9.24
N PRO A 88 -4.75 21.60 -9.11
CA PRO A 88 -5.10 20.58 -10.09
C PRO A 88 -6.60 20.26 -10.01
N PHE A 89 -7.22 20.04 -11.17
CA PHE A 89 -8.66 19.76 -11.30
C PHE A 89 -8.90 18.56 -12.21
N GLY A 90 -9.76 17.65 -11.74
CA GLY A 90 -10.20 16.45 -12.46
C GLY A 90 -11.67 16.58 -12.88
N THR A 91 -12.57 15.91 -12.16
CA THR A 91 -14.03 15.96 -12.38
C THR A 91 -14.82 16.86 -11.42
N GLY A 92 -14.17 17.50 -10.44
CA GLY A 92 -14.84 18.33 -9.43
C GLY A 92 -15.63 17.56 -8.35
N THR A 93 -15.65 16.23 -8.38
CA THR A 93 -16.48 15.36 -7.52
C THR A 93 -15.90 15.11 -6.11
N GLY A 94 -15.28 16.12 -5.49
CA GLY A 94 -14.72 16.05 -4.13
C GLY A 94 -15.72 16.50 -3.05
N LEU A 95 -15.45 16.18 -1.78
CA LEU A 95 -16.34 16.51 -0.65
C LEU A 95 -15.70 17.38 0.45
N GLU A 96 -14.43 17.77 0.30
CA GLU A 96 -13.65 18.50 1.33
C GLU A 96 -13.09 19.86 0.84
N GLY A 97 -13.51 20.38 -0.31
CA GLY A 97 -13.03 21.68 -0.85
C GLY A 97 -11.63 21.59 -1.46
N GLY A 98 -11.26 20.42 -1.99
CA GLY A 98 -9.92 20.11 -2.49
C GLY A 98 -9.51 20.99 -3.68
N VAL A 99 -10.48 21.31 -4.56
CA VAL A 99 -10.28 22.12 -5.78
C VAL A 99 -10.49 23.63 -5.57
N THR A 100 -10.88 24.07 -4.37
CA THR A 100 -11.26 25.47 -4.13
C THR A 100 -10.03 26.41 -4.13
N ALA A 101 -9.98 27.40 -5.02
CA ALA A 101 -8.79 28.24 -5.23
C ALA A 101 -8.64 29.38 -4.19
N MET A 102 -8.40 28.99 -2.93
CA MET A 102 -8.31 29.88 -1.75
C MET A 102 -7.41 31.11 -1.91
N GLU A 103 -6.33 31.00 -2.69
CA GLU A 103 -5.36 32.08 -2.93
C GLU A 103 -5.44 32.65 -4.36
N GLY A 104 -6.49 32.30 -5.12
CA GLY A 104 -6.54 32.45 -6.57
C GLY A 104 -5.51 31.53 -7.25
N GLY A 105 -5.01 31.94 -8.42
CA GLY A 105 -3.96 31.23 -9.17
C GLY A 105 -4.47 30.56 -10.44
N VAL A 106 -3.75 29.55 -10.90
CA VAL A 106 -4.13 28.72 -12.04
C VAL A 106 -4.90 27.51 -11.55
N CYS A 107 -6.13 27.32 -12.00
CA CYS A 107 -6.76 26.01 -11.99
C CYS A 107 -6.22 25.24 -13.21
N LEU A 108 -5.58 24.10 -12.97
CA LEU A 108 -4.99 23.26 -14.00
C LEU A 108 -5.87 22.04 -14.21
N ASP A 109 -6.68 22.11 -15.25
CA ASP A 109 -7.64 21.09 -15.64
C ASP A 109 -6.94 19.98 -16.45
N LEU A 110 -7.14 18.75 -15.98
CA LEU A 110 -6.56 17.52 -16.53
C LEU A 110 -7.59 16.70 -17.34
N SER A 111 -8.84 17.18 -17.49
CA SER A 111 -9.92 16.45 -18.17
C SER A 111 -9.64 16.17 -19.65
N ARG A 112 -8.75 16.95 -20.28
CA ARG A 112 -8.30 16.73 -21.67
C ARG A 112 -7.06 15.81 -21.77
N MET A 113 -6.66 15.19 -20.66
CA MET A 113 -5.74 14.05 -20.59
C MET A 113 -6.57 12.78 -20.38
N ASP A 114 -7.34 12.40 -21.40
CA ASP A 114 -8.49 11.48 -21.35
C ASP A 114 -8.21 10.08 -21.92
N LYS A 115 -6.95 9.75 -22.20
CA LYS A 115 -6.58 8.50 -22.90
C LYS A 115 -6.22 7.35 -21.95
N VAL A 116 -6.79 6.19 -22.20
CA VAL A 116 -6.15 4.91 -21.88
C VAL A 116 -4.97 4.76 -22.85
N LEU A 117 -3.75 4.66 -22.32
CA LEU A 117 -2.51 4.62 -23.10
C LEU A 117 -2.09 3.18 -23.42
N GLN A 118 -2.31 2.26 -22.49
CA GLN A 118 -1.98 0.85 -22.62
C GLN A 118 -2.91 0.01 -21.73
N VAL A 119 -3.23 -1.20 -22.18
CA VAL A 119 -3.88 -2.24 -21.36
C VAL A 119 -3.08 -3.52 -21.58
N ASN A 120 -2.76 -4.22 -20.50
CA ASN A 120 -1.98 -5.44 -20.48
C ASN A 120 -2.81 -6.55 -19.80
N PRO A 121 -3.69 -7.25 -20.55
CA PRO A 121 -4.62 -8.21 -19.95
C PRO A 121 -3.90 -9.34 -19.20
N GLU A 122 -2.78 -9.81 -19.76
CA GLU A 122 -1.89 -10.83 -19.19
C GLU A 122 -1.38 -10.45 -17.79
N ASP A 123 -0.98 -9.20 -17.58
CA ASP A 123 -0.33 -8.76 -16.33
C ASP A 123 -1.31 -8.20 -15.27
N PHE A 124 -2.56 -7.96 -15.65
CA PHE A 124 -3.55 -7.15 -14.93
C PHE A 124 -3.11 -5.72 -14.64
N ASP A 125 -2.66 -5.00 -15.66
CA ASP A 125 -2.52 -3.55 -15.53
C ASP A 125 -2.99 -2.78 -16.75
N CYS A 126 -3.24 -1.50 -16.51
CA CYS A 126 -3.41 -0.50 -17.56
C CYS A 126 -2.64 0.76 -17.20
N ILE A 127 -2.23 1.51 -18.22
CA ILE A 127 -1.64 2.83 -18.08
C ILE A 127 -2.68 3.84 -18.60
N VAL A 128 -3.07 4.78 -17.74
CA VAL A 128 -4.12 5.77 -18.02
C VAL A 128 -3.64 7.18 -17.76
N GLN A 129 -4.07 8.13 -18.59
CA GLN A 129 -3.91 9.55 -18.27
C GLN A 129 -4.84 9.99 -17.12
N ALA A 130 -4.43 11.02 -16.38
CA ALA A 130 -5.10 11.46 -15.15
C ALA A 130 -6.58 11.86 -15.30
N GLY A 131 -7.02 12.30 -16.48
CA GLY A 131 -8.39 12.72 -16.78
C GLY A 131 -9.35 11.58 -17.16
N VAL A 132 -8.84 10.37 -17.43
CA VAL A 132 -9.69 9.18 -17.67
C VAL A 132 -10.61 8.97 -16.47
N THR A 133 -11.92 8.83 -16.69
CA THR A 133 -12.89 8.57 -15.62
C THR A 133 -13.07 7.07 -15.37
N ARG A 134 -13.48 6.70 -14.15
CA ARG A 134 -13.77 5.30 -13.78
C ARG A 134 -14.65 4.58 -14.80
N ASN A 135 -15.76 5.20 -15.20
CA ASN A 135 -16.71 4.59 -16.15
C ASN A 135 -16.17 4.56 -17.58
N ALA A 136 -15.25 5.46 -17.95
CA ALA A 136 -14.56 5.40 -19.24
C ALA A 136 -13.59 4.22 -19.28
N LEU A 137 -12.76 4.01 -18.24
CA LEU A 137 -11.87 2.85 -18.14
C LEU A 137 -12.65 1.54 -18.18
N ASN A 138 -13.66 1.37 -17.31
CA ASN A 138 -14.49 0.16 -17.26
C ASN A 138 -15.35 -0.06 -18.52
N SER A 139 -15.58 0.96 -19.34
CA SER A 139 -16.19 0.77 -20.66
C SER A 139 -15.18 0.41 -21.74
N PHE A 140 -13.92 0.84 -21.62
CA PHE A 140 -12.83 0.53 -22.55
C PHE A 140 -12.31 -0.91 -22.39
N ILE A 141 -12.20 -1.42 -21.15
CA ILE A 141 -11.68 -2.78 -20.89
C ILE A 141 -12.77 -3.87 -20.85
N ARG A 142 -14.05 -3.51 -21.03
CA ARG A 142 -15.21 -4.40 -20.83
C ARG A 142 -15.07 -5.77 -21.51
N ASP A 143 -14.61 -5.76 -22.76
CA ASP A 143 -14.55 -6.95 -23.61
C ASP A 143 -13.28 -7.81 -23.36
N THR A 144 -12.42 -7.41 -22.41
CA THR A 144 -11.21 -8.16 -22.02
C THR A 144 -11.43 -9.16 -20.90
N GLY A 145 -12.65 -9.21 -20.32
CA GLY A 145 -12.94 -9.98 -19.09
C GLY A 145 -12.43 -9.30 -17.81
N LEU A 146 -11.82 -8.11 -17.91
CA LEU A 146 -11.26 -7.38 -16.77
C LEU A 146 -12.12 -6.18 -16.34
N GLN A 147 -11.93 -5.78 -15.09
CA GLN A 147 -12.54 -4.60 -14.47
C GLN A 147 -11.54 -3.84 -13.60
N PHE A 148 -11.79 -2.55 -13.41
CA PHE A 148 -11.20 -1.72 -12.37
C PHE A 148 -12.24 -1.53 -11.23
N PRO A 149 -12.05 -2.16 -10.05
CA PRO A 149 -13.11 -2.36 -9.07
C PRO A 149 -13.30 -1.23 -8.05
N ILE A 150 -12.52 -0.14 -8.08
CA ILE A 150 -12.63 0.92 -7.08
C ILE A 150 -13.81 1.84 -7.41
N ASP A 151 -14.91 1.74 -6.65
CA ASP A 151 -16.16 2.46 -6.90
C ASP A 151 -16.55 3.44 -5.77
N PRO A 152 -16.08 4.70 -5.83
CA PRO A 152 -16.41 5.75 -4.84
C PRO A 152 -17.82 6.35 -5.08
N GLY A 153 -18.71 5.67 -5.80
CA GLY A 153 -20.06 6.14 -6.17
C GLY A 153 -20.10 7.25 -7.23
N ALA A 154 -19.14 8.18 -7.22
CA ALA A 154 -18.96 9.19 -8.25
C ALA A 154 -18.24 8.62 -9.50
N ASN A 155 -18.54 9.17 -10.69
CA ASN A 155 -17.73 8.94 -11.88
C ASN A 155 -16.49 9.85 -11.89
N ALA A 156 -15.60 9.64 -10.92
CA ALA A 156 -14.41 10.46 -10.75
C ALA A 156 -13.34 10.20 -11.83
N SER A 157 -12.52 11.23 -12.11
CA SER A 157 -11.23 11.09 -12.81
C SER A 157 -10.26 10.22 -11.99
N LEU A 158 -9.58 9.27 -12.61
CA LEU A 158 -8.65 8.34 -11.96
C LEU A 158 -7.44 9.06 -11.33
N GLY A 159 -6.93 10.12 -11.94
CA GLY A 159 -5.90 10.97 -11.32
C GLY A 159 -6.40 11.70 -10.07
N GLY A 160 -7.68 12.07 -10.04
CA GLY A 160 -8.36 12.58 -8.85
C GLY A 160 -8.49 11.51 -7.75
N MET A 161 -8.89 10.29 -8.12
CA MET A 161 -8.98 9.15 -7.18
C MET A 161 -7.61 8.81 -6.57
N CYS A 162 -6.53 8.82 -7.37
CA CYS A 162 -5.16 8.72 -6.86
C CYS A 162 -4.85 9.86 -5.88
N ALA A 163 -5.16 11.11 -6.25
CA ALA A 163 -4.86 12.28 -5.44
C ALA A 163 -5.60 12.30 -4.09
N THR A 164 -6.82 11.78 -3.98
CA THR A 164 -7.59 11.71 -2.72
C THR A 164 -7.42 10.40 -1.95
N SER A 165 -6.73 9.39 -2.50
CA SER A 165 -6.68 8.03 -1.90
C SER A 165 -8.08 7.40 -1.80
N ALA A 166 -8.91 7.57 -2.84
CA ALA A 166 -10.30 7.12 -2.86
C ALA A 166 -10.47 5.61 -2.55
N SER A 167 -11.66 5.24 -2.06
CA SER A 167 -12.06 3.85 -1.87
C SER A 167 -13.38 3.56 -2.60
N GLY A 168 -14.26 2.74 -2.01
CA GLY A 168 -15.58 2.48 -2.53
C GLY A 168 -16.29 1.32 -1.84
N THR A 169 -17.47 0.98 -2.34
CA THR A 169 -18.27 -0.17 -1.89
C THR A 169 -17.52 -1.51 -1.94
N MET A 170 -16.53 -1.62 -2.83
CA MET A 170 -15.74 -2.83 -3.08
C MET A 170 -14.38 -2.86 -2.37
N ALA A 171 -14.07 -1.87 -1.52
CA ALA A 171 -12.76 -1.75 -0.88
C ALA A 171 -12.42 -2.94 0.03
N VAL A 172 -13.41 -3.51 0.72
CA VAL A 172 -13.28 -4.70 1.59
C VAL A 172 -12.66 -5.92 0.89
N ARG A 173 -12.81 -6.05 -0.44
CA ARG A 173 -12.26 -7.17 -1.23
C ARG A 173 -11.07 -6.79 -2.10
N TYR A 174 -11.06 -5.58 -2.64
CA TYR A 174 -10.10 -5.17 -3.67
C TYR A 174 -9.11 -4.09 -3.20
N GLY A 175 -9.22 -3.62 -1.94
CA GLY A 175 -8.42 -2.53 -1.40
C GLY A 175 -8.87 -1.14 -1.87
N THR A 176 -8.08 -0.13 -1.60
CA THR A 176 -8.30 1.28 -2.00
C THR A 176 -7.41 1.64 -3.20
N MET A 177 -7.38 2.92 -3.59
CA MET A 177 -6.36 3.41 -4.53
C MET A 177 -4.91 3.17 -4.04
N ARG A 178 -4.64 3.04 -2.73
CA ARG A 178 -3.29 2.77 -2.19
C ARG A 178 -2.77 1.40 -2.63
N GLU A 179 -3.65 0.40 -2.65
CA GLU A 179 -3.34 -0.98 -3.03
C GLU A 179 -3.39 -1.18 -4.56
N ASN A 180 -4.10 -0.33 -5.30
CA ASN A 180 -4.36 -0.50 -6.73
C ASN A 180 -3.51 0.39 -7.66
N VAL A 181 -2.85 1.43 -7.15
CA VAL A 181 -1.88 2.21 -7.92
C VAL A 181 -0.49 1.55 -7.84
N MET A 182 0.11 1.24 -8.98
CA MET A 182 1.44 0.64 -9.07
C MET A 182 2.52 1.72 -9.27
N ASN A 183 2.27 2.65 -10.19
CA ASN A 183 3.20 3.71 -10.59
C ASN A 183 2.40 4.98 -10.96
N LEU A 184 2.98 6.15 -10.77
CA LEU A 184 2.40 7.45 -11.13
C LEU A 184 3.42 8.28 -11.90
N GLU A 185 2.98 8.98 -12.94
CA GLU A 185 3.74 10.11 -13.50
C GLU A 185 3.32 11.40 -12.81
N VAL A 186 4.29 12.05 -12.16
CA VAL A 186 4.06 13.23 -11.33
C VAL A 186 4.93 14.39 -11.77
N VAL A 187 4.33 15.56 -11.90
CA VAL A 187 5.02 16.84 -12.09
C VAL A 187 5.18 17.52 -10.72
N LEU A 188 6.43 17.73 -10.30
CA LEU A 188 6.83 18.39 -9.05
C LEU A 188 6.73 19.92 -9.17
N ALA A 189 6.89 20.66 -8.06
CA ALA A 189 6.67 22.12 -8.01
C ALA A 189 7.66 22.96 -8.84
N ASP A 190 8.81 22.41 -9.22
CA ASP A 190 9.77 22.99 -10.17
C ASP A 190 9.47 22.61 -11.64
N GLY A 191 8.42 21.82 -11.86
CA GLY A 191 8.06 21.19 -13.12
C GLY A 191 8.98 20.04 -13.54
N THR A 192 9.78 19.47 -12.64
CA THR A 192 10.46 18.19 -12.90
C THR A 192 9.42 17.07 -12.99
N ILE A 193 9.62 16.14 -13.93
CA ILE A 193 8.76 14.97 -14.13
C ILE A 193 9.45 13.77 -13.48
N ILE A 194 8.70 12.97 -12.74
CA ILE A 194 9.13 11.68 -12.15
C ILE A 194 8.11 10.57 -12.45
N LYS A 195 8.59 9.32 -12.49
CA LYS A 195 7.76 8.13 -12.25
C LYS A 195 8.03 7.63 -10.82
N THR A 196 7.00 7.20 -10.09
CA THR A 196 7.09 6.93 -8.63
C THR A 196 7.50 5.51 -8.25
N ALA A 197 7.51 4.58 -9.20
CA ALA A 197 8.02 3.21 -9.04
C ALA A 197 8.89 2.83 -10.26
N GLY A 198 9.96 3.59 -10.49
CA GLY A 198 10.84 3.43 -11.65
C GLY A 198 10.25 3.96 -12.97
N LEU A 199 11.13 4.30 -13.92
CA LEU A 199 10.83 4.94 -15.20
C LEU A 199 9.90 4.14 -16.13
N LYS A 200 9.80 2.82 -15.91
CA LYS A 200 8.91 1.91 -16.63
C LYS A 200 8.12 0.96 -15.72
N GLY A 201 8.27 1.04 -14.40
CA GLY A 201 7.95 -0.07 -13.51
C GLY A 201 6.47 -0.48 -13.57
N ARG A 202 6.26 -1.77 -13.86
CA ARG A 202 4.98 -2.49 -13.90
C ARG A 202 4.99 -3.76 -13.04
N SER A 203 6.04 -3.97 -12.24
CA SER A 203 6.13 -5.08 -11.28
C SER A 203 5.03 -5.02 -10.23
N ARG A 204 4.48 -6.17 -9.82
CA ARG A 204 3.45 -6.25 -8.77
C ARG A 204 4.04 -6.12 -7.37
N LYS A 205 5.33 -6.39 -7.22
CA LYS A 205 6.15 -6.30 -6.01
C LYS A 205 7.43 -5.52 -6.29
N THR A 206 7.93 -4.75 -5.31
CA THR A 206 9.25 -4.11 -5.36
C THR A 206 9.70 -3.71 -3.95
N SER A 207 11.00 -3.87 -3.68
CA SER A 207 11.69 -3.29 -2.51
C SER A 207 12.72 -2.22 -2.93
N ALA A 208 12.65 -1.71 -4.16
CA ALA A 208 13.59 -0.75 -4.72
C ALA A 208 13.42 0.67 -4.15
N GLY A 209 14.02 0.91 -2.98
CA GLY A 209 14.04 2.21 -2.32
C GLY A 209 12.69 2.66 -1.77
N TYR A 210 12.54 3.97 -1.57
CA TYR A 210 11.37 4.53 -0.89
C TYR A 210 10.09 4.40 -1.74
N ASN A 211 8.97 4.04 -1.10
CA ASN A 211 7.66 3.90 -1.74
C ASN A 211 7.04 5.27 -2.07
N LEU A 212 7.60 5.96 -3.09
CA LEU A 212 7.10 7.26 -3.55
C LEU A 212 5.66 7.15 -4.06
N THR A 213 5.25 6.02 -4.67
CA THR A 213 3.88 5.83 -5.17
C THR A 213 2.85 6.08 -4.07
N ASN A 214 3.01 5.43 -2.90
CA ASN A 214 2.08 5.64 -1.78
C ASN A 214 2.19 7.03 -1.14
N LEU A 215 3.35 7.70 -1.22
CA LEU A 215 3.47 9.10 -0.78
C LEU A 215 2.68 10.06 -1.70
N PHE A 216 2.56 9.74 -2.98
CA PHE A 216 1.78 10.53 -3.95
C PHE A 216 0.30 10.10 -4.09
N VAL A 217 -0.14 9.03 -3.43
CA VAL A 217 -1.56 8.69 -3.27
C VAL A 217 -2.09 9.35 -1.99
N GLY A 218 -3.21 10.07 -2.08
CA GLY A 218 -3.77 10.84 -0.94
C GLY A 218 -3.14 12.22 -0.67
N GLN A 219 -2.26 12.69 -1.56
CA GLN A 219 -1.55 13.98 -1.41
C GLN A 219 -2.37 15.23 -1.79
N GLU A 220 -3.59 15.08 -2.30
CA GLU A 220 -4.54 16.15 -2.68
C GLU A 220 -3.95 17.27 -3.58
N GLY A 221 -3.01 16.93 -4.46
CA GLY A 221 -2.34 17.93 -5.31
C GLY A 221 -1.38 18.86 -4.57
N THR A 222 -1.00 18.55 -3.32
CA THR A 222 -0.10 19.38 -2.50
C THR A 222 1.38 19.00 -2.62
N LEU A 223 1.72 17.79 -3.06
CA LEU A 223 3.11 17.35 -3.30
C LEU A 223 3.48 17.33 -4.78
N GLY A 224 2.51 17.12 -5.68
CA GLY A 224 2.74 17.04 -7.11
C GLY A 224 1.44 16.94 -7.91
N ILE A 225 1.53 17.16 -9.22
CA ILE A 225 0.40 17.01 -10.15
C ILE A 225 0.53 15.67 -10.86
N ILE A 226 -0.41 14.75 -10.58
CA ILE A 226 -0.49 13.44 -11.22
C ILE A 226 -0.96 13.64 -12.66
N THR A 227 -0.31 12.98 -13.61
CA THR A 227 -0.57 13.13 -15.06
C THR A 227 -0.84 11.80 -15.76
N GLU A 228 -0.32 10.71 -15.21
CA GLU A 228 -0.52 9.33 -15.65
C GLU A 228 -0.53 8.41 -14.43
N ALA A 229 -1.24 7.29 -14.50
CA ALA A 229 -1.22 6.24 -13.49
C ALA A 229 -1.17 4.85 -14.13
N THR A 230 -0.33 3.96 -13.59
CA THR A 230 -0.39 2.52 -13.82
C THR A 230 -1.27 1.91 -12.75
N LEU A 231 -2.38 1.30 -13.14
CA LEU A 231 -3.42 0.76 -12.24
C LEU A 231 -3.55 -0.74 -12.39
N LYS A 232 -3.68 -1.45 -11.25
CA LYS A 232 -4.06 -2.86 -11.20
C LYS A 232 -5.49 -3.02 -11.73
N LEU A 233 -5.67 -3.99 -12.61
CA LEU A 233 -6.98 -4.52 -13.01
C LEU A 233 -7.29 -5.79 -12.20
N HIS A 234 -8.55 -6.24 -12.27
CA HIS A 234 -9.01 -7.48 -11.62
C HIS A 234 -9.96 -8.23 -12.54
N ALA A 235 -10.13 -9.54 -12.32
CA ALA A 235 -11.02 -10.35 -13.14
C ALA A 235 -12.49 -9.97 -12.89
N THR A 236 -13.32 -10.03 -13.93
CA THR A 236 -14.78 -9.95 -13.80
C THR A 236 -15.29 -11.28 -13.25
N PRO A 237 -16.07 -11.30 -12.15
CA PRO A 237 -16.57 -12.54 -11.56
C PRO A 237 -17.56 -13.27 -12.47
N GLU A 238 -17.52 -14.60 -12.48
CA GLU A 238 -18.41 -15.45 -13.28
C GLU A 238 -19.84 -15.48 -12.72
N ALA A 239 -19.99 -15.37 -11.40
CA ALA A 239 -21.26 -15.18 -10.72
C ALA A 239 -21.20 -14.10 -9.63
N VAL A 240 -22.29 -13.35 -9.51
CA VAL A 240 -22.50 -12.32 -8.49
C VAL A 240 -23.87 -12.52 -7.88
N LEU A 241 -23.93 -12.58 -6.57
CA LEU A 241 -25.14 -12.60 -5.76
C LEU A 241 -25.14 -11.35 -4.90
N SER A 242 -26.21 -10.55 -4.98
CA SER A 242 -26.45 -9.47 -4.03
C SER A 242 -27.59 -9.87 -3.10
N ALA A 243 -27.55 -9.41 -1.85
CA ALA A 243 -28.60 -9.67 -0.88
C ALA A 243 -28.94 -8.43 -0.04
N VAL A 244 -30.17 -8.39 0.45
CA VAL A 244 -30.68 -7.38 1.37
C VAL A 244 -31.17 -8.08 2.64
N ALA A 245 -30.71 -7.60 3.79
CA ALA A 245 -31.01 -8.16 5.09
C ALA A 245 -31.45 -7.04 6.06
N PRO A 246 -32.76 -6.75 6.18
CA PRO A 246 -33.31 -5.95 7.28
C PRO A 246 -33.20 -6.67 8.63
N PHE A 247 -32.83 -5.94 9.68
CA PHE A 247 -32.65 -6.43 11.05
C PHE A 247 -33.63 -5.76 12.02
N LYS A 248 -33.94 -6.46 13.12
CA LYS A 248 -34.78 -5.94 14.20
C LYS A 248 -34.21 -4.67 14.85
N ASP A 249 -32.89 -4.54 14.94
CA ASP A 249 -32.21 -3.33 15.36
C ASP A 249 -30.78 -3.19 14.77
N LEU A 250 -30.13 -2.07 15.09
CA LEU A 250 -28.76 -1.74 14.69
C LEU A 250 -27.72 -2.75 15.19
N GLN A 251 -27.88 -3.26 16.41
CA GLN A 251 -26.89 -4.14 17.03
C GLN A 251 -26.88 -5.49 16.32
N GLY A 252 -28.05 -6.01 15.92
CA GLY A 252 -28.16 -7.19 15.07
C GLY A 252 -27.38 -7.04 13.75
N ALA A 253 -27.61 -5.94 13.03
CA ALA A 253 -26.94 -5.67 11.74
C ALA A 253 -25.41 -5.57 11.85
N VAL A 254 -24.89 -4.90 12.88
CA VAL A 254 -23.43 -4.76 13.06
C VAL A 254 -22.81 -6.05 13.62
N ASN A 255 -23.49 -6.80 14.50
CA ASN A 255 -23.02 -8.11 14.95
C ASN A 255 -22.94 -9.11 13.78
N ALA A 256 -23.94 -9.12 12.90
CA ALA A 256 -23.89 -9.92 11.66
C ALA A 256 -22.73 -9.50 10.75
N THR A 257 -22.44 -8.20 10.65
CA THR A 257 -21.27 -7.70 9.91
C THR A 257 -19.96 -8.26 10.49
N VAL A 258 -19.77 -8.18 11.81
CA VAL A 258 -18.59 -8.72 12.50
C VAL A 258 -18.47 -10.24 12.26
N ALA A 259 -19.54 -10.99 12.44
CA ALA A 259 -19.53 -12.45 12.27
C ALA A 259 -19.30 -12.89 10.81
N ILE A 260 -19.88 -12.21 9.82
CA ILE A 260 -19.62 -12.46 8.40
C ILE A 260 -18.14 -12.23 8.09
N MET A 261 -17.55 -11.12 8.55
CA MET A 261 -16.12 -10.85 8.35
C MET A 261 -15.23 -11.87 9.08
N GLN A 262 -15.64 -12.35 10.26
CA GLN A 262 -14.91 -13.36 11.04
C GLN A 262 -14.97 -14.76 10.41
N SER A 263 -16.07 -15.11 9.75
CA SER A 263 -16.23 -16.39 9.04
C SER A 263 -15.30 -16.58 7.82
N GLY A 264 -14.58 -15.52 7.41
CA GLY A 264 -13.72 -15.56 6.22
C GLY A 264 -14.48 -15.62 4.89
N LEU A 265 -15.81 -15.41 4.90
CA LEU A 265 -16.62 -15.33 3.67
C LEU A 265 -16.02 -14.26 2.72
N PRO A 266 -15.84 -14.56 1.42
CA PRO A 266 -15.18 -13.65 0.48
C PRO A 266 -16.16 -12.58 -0.05
N VAL A 267 -16.75 -11.83 0.87
CA VAL A 267 -17.63 -10.68 0.62
C VAL A 267 -16.97 -9.72 -0.37
N ALA A 268 -17.73 -9.26 -1.36
CA ALA A 268 -17.32 -8.21 -2.30
C ALA A 268 -17.78 -6.82 -1.85
N ARG A 269 -18.96 -6.72 -1.22
CA ARG A 269 -19.50 -5.49 -0.60
C ARG A 269 -20.32 -5.85 0.64
N ILE A 270 -20.22 -5.05 1.70
CA ILE A 270 -21.11 -5.13 2.87
C ILE A 270 -21.37 -3.71 3.39
N GLU A 271 -22.57 -3.24 3.09
CA GLU A 271 -23.00 -1.87 3.26
C GLU A 271 -24.13 -1.80 4.30
N PHE A 272 -24.00 -0.93 5.29
CA PHE A 272 -25.09 -0.63 6.22
C PHE A 272 -25.90 0.58 5.72
N LEU A 273 -27.21 0.52 5.86
CA LEU A 273 -28.15 1.66 5.79
C LEU A 273 -29.00 1.68 7.06
N ASP A 274 -29.22 2.85 7.66
CA ASP A 274 -30.24 3.01 8.69
C ASP A 274 -31.67 3.08 8.13
N GLU A 275 -32.64 2.93 9.01
CA GLU A 275 -34.07 3.00 8.70
C GLU A 275 -34.45 4.30 7.96
N ASN A 276 -33.79 5.42 8.26
CA ASN A 276 -34.02 6.71 7.59
C ASN A 276 -33.48 6.70 6.14
N MET A 277 -32.30 6.11 5.92
CA MET A 277 -31.72 5.96 4.59
C MET A 277 -32.51 4.96 3.74
N VAL A 278 -33.05 3.89 4.32
CA VAL A 278 -33.93 2.96 3.58
C VAL A 278 -35.24 3.64 3.16
N ASP A 279 -35.89 4.40 4.05
CA ASP A 279 -37.08 5.21 3.71
C ASP A 279 -36.79 6.24 2.61
N ALA A 280 -35.65 6.94 2.66
CA ALA A 280 -35.20 7.84 1.61
C ALA A 280 -34.97 7.12 0.27
N CYS A 281 -34.30 5.97 0.29
CA CYS A 281 -34.07 5.13 -0.89
C CYS A 281 -35.36 4.61 -1.51
N ASN A 282 -36.33 4.15 -0.70
CA ASN A 282 -37.65 3.73 -1.17
C ASN A 282 -38.37 4.87 -1.89
N ARG A 283 -38.42 6.07 -1.28
CA ARG A 283 -39.08 7.26 -1.87
C ARG A 283 -38.43 7.74 -3.17
N PHE A 284 -37.10 7.76 -3.22
CA PHE A 284 -36.35 8.28 -4.38
C PHE A 284 -36.25 7.26 -5.52
N SER A 285 -35.86 6.01 -5.20
CA SER A 285 -35.58 4.96 -6.17
C SER A 285 -36.80 4.08 -6.49
N LYS A 286 -37.94 4.29 -5.80
CA LYS A 286 -39.19 3.51 -5.92
C LYS A 286 -39.01 2.03 -5.55
N LEU A 287 -38.21 1.79 -4.50
CA LEU A 287 -38.04 0.47 -3.90
C LEU A 287 -39.12 0.16 -2.86
N ASP A 288 -39.21 -1.12 -2.55
CA ASP A 288 -40.23 -1.82 -1.77
C ASP A 288 -39.66 -2.48 -0.50
N LEU A 289 -38.58 -1.93 0.06
CA LEU A 289 -37.86 -2.52 1.20
C LEU A 289 -38.51 -2.17 2.54
N ASP A 290 -38.39 -3.08 3.52
CA ASP A 290 -38.77 -2.79 4.91
C ASP A 290 -37.96 -1.63 5.51
N VAL A 291 -38.64 -0.71 6.18
CA VAL A 291 -38.02 0.47 6.80
C VAL A 291 -37.37 0.08 8.13
N ALA A 292 -36.19 -0.54 8.03
CA ALA A 292 -35.41 -1.10 9.14
C ALA A 292 -33.89 -0.89 8.92
N PRO A 293 -33.06 -0.99 9.98
CA PRO A 293 -31.60 -1.11 9.84
C PRO A 293 -31.26 -2.29 8.92
N THR A 294 -30.56 -2.04 7.81
CA THR A 294 -30.47 -2.99 6.71
C THR A 294 -29.03 -3.14 6.21
N LEU A 295 -28.58 -4.38 6.00
CA LEU A 295 -27.37 -4.67 5.24
C LEU A 295 -27.69 -4.89 3.76
N PHE A 296 -26.91 -4.26 2.88
CA PHE A 296 -26.79 -4.60 1.46
C PHE A 296 -25.47 -5.35 1.27
N LEU A 297 -25.56 -6.61 0.84
CA LEU A 297 -24.45 -7.54 0.69
C LEU A 297 -24.19 -7.82 -0.80
N GLU A 298 -22.94 -8.06 -1.17
CA GLU A 298 -22.60 -8.66 -2.46
C GLU A 298 -21.45 -9.64 -2.32
N PHE A 299 -21.55 -10.76 -3.03
CA PHE A 299 -20.58 -11.84 -3.08
C PHE A 299 -20.12 -12.04 -4.53
N HIS A 300 -18.82 -12.28 -4.73
CA HIS A 300 -18.22 -12.55 -6.04
C HIS A 300 -17.59 -13.94 -6.04
N GLY A 301 -18.01 -14.81 -6.96
CA GLY A 301 -17.55 -16.20 -7.05
C GLY A 301 -17.97 -16.83 -8.36
N SER A 302 -18.32 -18.12 -8.31
CA SER A 302 -18.82 -18.87 -9.46
C SER A 302 -20.23 -19.40 -9.23
N LYS A 303 -20.88 -19.84 -10.31
CA LYS A 303 -22.20 -20.48 -10.30
C LYS A 303 -22.25 -21.66 -9.31
N ASN A 304 -21.15 -22.37 -9.12
CA ASN A 304 -21.09 -23.56 -8.27
C ASN A 304 -21.00 -23.26 -6.76
N ASN A 305 -20.54 -22.06 -6.34
CA ASN A 305 -20.31 -21.76 -4.93
C ASN A 305 -21.00 -20.49 -4.40
N ILE A 306 -21.55 -19.65 -5.28
CA ILE A 306 -22.15 -18.38 -4.89
C ILE A 306 -23.38 -18.55 -3.99
N GLU A 307 -24.22 -19.57 -4.25
CA GLU A 307 -25.39 -19.88 -3.43
C GLU A 307 -25.00 -20.39 -2.04
N ALA A 308 -23.92 -21.16 -1.93
CA ALA A 308 -23.40 -21.62 -0.65
C ALA A 308 -22.89 -20.46 0.21
N GLN A 309 -22.18 -19.48 -0.39
CA GLN A 309 -21.77 -18.25 0.30
C GLN A 309 -22.99 -17.44 0.76
N GLY A 310 -24.00 -17.29 -0.11
CA GLY A 310 -25.26 -16.62 0.22
C GLY A 310 -26.00 -17.31 1.37
N LYS A 311 -26.00 -18.65 1.42
CA LYS A 311 -26.62 -19.43 2.50
C LYS A 311 -25.88 -19.29 3.83
N THR A 312 -24.55 -19.35 3.86
CA THR A 312 -23.78 -19.13 5.10
C THR A 312 -23.97 -17.70 5.62
N ALA A 313 -24.07 -16.71 4.73
CA ALA A 313 -24.42 -15.35 5.11
C ALA A 313 -25.86 -15.24 5.65
N GLU A 314 -26.83 -15.92 5.03
CA GLU A 314 -28.22 -15.99 5.51
C GLU A 314 -28.30 -16.61 6.91
N GLU A 315 -27.65 -17.76 7.13
CA GLU A 315 -27.59 -18.46 8.42
C GLU A 315 -26.95 -17.56 9.49
N THR A 316 -25.85 -16.88 9.15
CA THR A 316 -25.18 -15.90 10.04
C THR A 316 -26.09 -14.72 10.38
N CYS A 317 -26.77 -14.12 9.41
CA CYS A 317 -27.71 -13.01 9.65
C CYS A 317 -28.88 -13.44 10.55
N LYS A 318 -29.45 -14.63 10.34
CA LYS A 318 -30.54 -15.17 11.17
C LYS A 318 -30.15 -15.33 12.65
N SER A 319 -28.89 -15.63 12.95
CA SER A 319 -28.39 -15.67 14.33
C SER A 319 -28.39 -14.32 15.06
N PHE A 320 -28.57 -13.19 14.36
CA PHE A 320 -28.56 -11.84 14.92
C PHE A 320 -29.86 -11.06 14.65
N GLU A 321 -31.01 -11.74 14.68
CA GLU A 321 -32.35 -11.13 14.52
C GLU A 321 -32.57 -10.41 13.17
N CYS A 322 -32.00 -10.95 12.08
CA CYS A 322 -32.42 -10.63 10.72
C CYS A 322 -33.90 -10.98 10.52
N LEU A 323 -34.70 -10.01 10.06
CA LEU A 323 -36.15 -10.15 9.87
C LEU A 323 -36.48 -10.99 8.62
N GLN A 324 -35.77 -10.71 7.53
CA GLN A 324 -35.82 -11.47 6.28
C GLN A 324 -34.45 -11.35 5.59
N PHE A 325 -34.04 -12.37 4.85
CA PHE A 325 -32.86 -12.31 3.98
C PHE A 325 -33.31 -12.51 2.53
N ILE A 326 -33.12 -11.50 1.68
CA ILE A 326 -33.56 -11.50 0.29
C ILE A 326 -32.33 -11.47 -0.60
N PHE A 327 -31.94 -12.60 -1.19
CA PHE A 327 -30.86 -12.65 -2.17
C PHE A 327 -31.35 -12.78 -3.60
N THR A 328 -30.52 -12.36 -4.55
CA THR A 328 -30.78 -12.53 -5.98
C THR A 328 -29.47 -12.57 -6.78
N THR A 329 -29.47 -13.37 -7.84
CA THR A 329 -28.44 -13.40 -8.89
C THR A 329 -28.88 -12.61 -10.14
N ASP A 330 -30.17 -12.28 -10.26
CA ASP A 330 -30.75 -11.56 -11.39
C ASP A 330 -30.07 -10.20 -11.63
N ILE A 331 -29.69 -9.94 -12.87
CA ILE A 331 -28.87 -8.78 -13.22
C ILE A 331 -29.63 -7.48 -12.96
N ASP A 332 -30.92 -7.41 -13.32
CA ASP A 332 -31.68 -6.16 -13.23
C ASP A 332 -32.06 -5.80 -11.79
N ARG A 333 -32.51 -6.77 -10.97
CA ARG A 333 -32.74 -6.51 -9.53
C ARG A 333 -31.45 -6.20 -8.78
N ARG A 334 -30.31 -6.83 -9.11
CA ARG A 334 -28.99 -6.42 -8.56
C ARG A 334 -28.61 -5.00 -8.98
N ASN A 335 -28.82 -4.64 -10.25
CA ASN A 335 -28.59 -3.30 -10.76
C ASN A 335 -29.43 -2.24 -10.03
N ASP A 336 -30.73 -2.48 -9.81
CA ASP A 336 -31.60 -1.53 -9.11
C ASP A 336 -31.25 -1.37 -7.63
N LEU A 337 -30.90 -2.45 -6.92
CA LEU A 337 -30.43 -2.39 -5.54
C LEU A 337 -29.15 -1.54 -5.42
N TRP A 338 -28.15 -1.80 -6.26
CA TRP A 338 -26.90 -1.03 -6.24
C TRP A 338 -27.07 0.40 -6.75
N LYS A 339 -27.94 0.64 -7.72
CA LYS A 339 -28.30 1.98 -8.19
C LYS A 339 -28.98 2.79 -7.08
N ALA A 340 -29.83 2.19 -6.26
CA ALA A 340 -30.36 2.84 -5.06
C ALA A 340 -29.26 3.16 -4.03
N ARG A 341 -28.36 2.21 -3.72
CA ARG A 341 -27.19 2.43 -2.83
C ARG A 341 -26.24 3.52 -3.35
N HIS A 342 -26.05 3.67 -4.65
CA HIS A 342 -25.26 4.78 -5.23
C HIS A 342 -26.04 6.11 -5.22
N ASN A 343 -27.38 6.08 -5.31
CA ASN A 343 -28.23 7.28 -5.31
C ASN A 343 -28.53 7.86 -3.92
N VAL A 344 -28.05 7.25 -2.82
CA VAL A 344 -28.25 7.68 -1.42
C VAL A 344 -28.06 9.19 -1.18
N TRP A 345 -27.08 9.82 -1.84
CA TRP A 345 -26.83 11.28 -1.74
C TRP A 345 -28.02 12.09 -2.28
N TYR A 346 -28.52 11.72 -3.46
CA TYR A 346 -29.69 12.34 -4.08
C TYR A 346 -31.00 12.00 -3.33
N ALA A 347 -31.10 10.80 -2.77
CA ALA A 347 -32.23 10.37 -1.96
C ALA A 347 -32.34 11.18 -0.65
N ALA A 348 -31.21 11.36 0.05
CA ALA A 348 -31.13 12.22 1.24
C ALA A 348 -31.47 13.69 0.90
N HIS A 349 -30.90 14.24 -0.18
CA HIS A 349 -31.19 15.60 -0.63
C HIS A 349 -32.68 15.81 -0.94
N ALA A 350 -33.34 14.83 -1.55
CA ALA A 350 -34.76 14.87 -1.91
C ALA A 350 -35.71 14.94 -0.71
N LEU A 351 -35.29 14.56 0.51
CA LEU A 351 -36.12 14.66 1.71
C LEU A 351 -36.50 16.10 2.09
N ARG A 352 -35.69 17.09 1.73
CA ARG A 352 -35.90 18.52 2.08
C ARG A 352 -35.58 19.41 0.87
N PRO A 353 -36.56 19.69 0.01
CA PRO A 353 -36.37 20.56 -1.16
C PRO A 353 -35.76 21.92 -0.78
N GLY A 354 -34.72 22.34 -1.51
CA GLY A 354 -33.98 23.59 -1.23
C GLY A 354 -32.89 23.49 -0.16
N SER A 355 -32.66 22.32 0.43
CA SER A 355 -31.52 22.01 1.29
C SER A 355 -30.18 21.91 0.53
N LYS A 356 -29.11 21.62 1.26
CA LYS A 356 -27.90 20.95 0.76
C LYS A 356 -27.63 19.69 1.61
N CYS A 357 -26.82 18.78 1.09
CA CYS A 357 -26.24 17.69 1.88
C CYS A 357 -24.85 18.07 2.42
N TYR A 358 -24.52 17.52 3.58
CA TYR A 358 -23.19 17.51 4.19
C TYR A 358 -22.91 16.06 4.59
N SER A 359 -21.77 15.49 4.22
CA SER A 359 -21.40 14.12 4.61
C SER A 359 -20.26 14.13 5.62
N THR A 360 -20.42 13.43 6.74
CA THR A 360 -19.28 13.03 7.57
C THR A 360 -18.64 11.76 6.99
N ASP A 361 -17.38 11.51 7.30
CA ASP A 361 -16.67 10.28 6.92
C ASP A 361 -15.67 9.97 8.04
N VAL A 362 -15.82 8.81 8.69
CA VAL A 362 -14.92 8.31 9.73
C VAL A 362 -14.73 6.80 9.58
N CYS A 363 -13.59 6.27 10.04
CA CYS A 363 -13.35 4.83 10.05
C CYS A 363 -12.74 4.38 11.38
N VAL A 364 -13.32 3.35 12.00
CA VAL A 364 -12.94 2.77 13.29
C VAL A 364 -12.57 1.30 13.12
N PRO A 365 -11.94 0.64 14.11
CA PRO A 365 -11.91 -0.82 14.17
C PRO A 365 -13.34 -1.40 14.13
N ILE A 366 -13.53 -2.57 13.51
CA ILE A 366 -14.86 -3.14 13.20
C ILE A 366 -15.62 -3.43 14.51
N SER A 367 -14.92 -3.88 15.57
CA SER A 367 -15.44 -4.05 16.94
C SER A 367 -16.11 -2.79 17.51
N SER A 368 -15.70 -1.61 17.06
CA SER A 368 -16.14 -0.31 17.57
C SER A 368 -17.32 0.30 16.82
N LEU A 369 -17.71 -0.27 15.66
CA LEU A 369 -18.84 0.20 14.85
C LEU A 369 -20.17 0.35 15.61
N PRO A 370 -20.62 -0.61 16.47
CA PRO A 370 -21.92 -0.48 17.13
C PRO A 370 -21.97 0.75 18.04
N GLY A 371 -20.90 0.96 18.80
CA GLY A 371 -20.78 2.06 19.75
C GLY A 371 -20.81 3.44 19.08
N ILE A 372 -20.03 3.62 17.99
CA ILE A 372 -19.96 4.92 17.31
C ILE A 372 -21.23 5.23 16.50
N ILE A 373 -21.92 4.23 15.94
CA ILE A 373 -23.20 4.45 15.25
C ILE A 373 -24.33 4.75 16.26
N ALA A 374 -24.37 4.05 17.40
CA ALA A 374 -25.31 4.37 18.48
C ALA A 374 -25.09 5.81 19.02
N PHE A 375 -23.84 6.16 19.31
CA PHE A 375 -23.43 7.52 19.68
C PHE A 375 -23.86 8.57 18.64
N SER A 376 -23.66 8.28 17.35
CA SER A 376 -24.09 9.16 16.25
C SER A 376 -25.60 9.41 16.28
N ARG A 377 -26.41 8.37 16.51
CA ARG A 377 -27.89 8.50 16.59
C ARG A 377 -28.31 9.39 17.76
N ASP A 378 -27.67 9.25 18.92
CA ASP A 378 -28.00 10.07 20.11
C ASP A 378 -27.52 11.52 19.98
N GLU A 379 -26.37 11.76 19.35
CA GLU A 379 -25.90 13.12 19.06
C GLU A 379 -26.77 13.82 17.98
N LEU A 380 -27.25 13.09 16.96
CA LEU A 380 -28.25 13.61 16.00
C LEU A 380 -29.55 14.03 16.70
N ARG A 381 -30.04 13.22 17.65
CA ARG A 381 -31.21 13.53 18.49
C ARG A 381 -30.96 14.75 19.39
N ARG A 382 -29.82 14.79 20.09
CA ARG A 382 -29.41 15.92 20.96
C ARG A 382 -29.34 17.24 20.19
N LEU A 383 -28.74 17.21 19.01
CA LEU A 383 -28.53 18.38 18.16
C LEU A 383 -29.70 18.70 17.23
N LYS A 384 -30.76 17.88 17.22
CA LYS A 384 -31.95 18.06 16.36
C LYS A 384 -31.55 18.26 14.90
N LEU A 385 -30.81 17.28 14.37
CA LEU A 385 -30.33 17.24 12.99
C LEU A 385 -30.99 16.10 12.23
N LEU A 386 -31.42 16.36 11.00
CA LEU A 386 -31.81 15.31 10.05
C LEU A 386 -30.53 14.71 9.45
N GLY A 387 -30.05 13.63 10.07
CA GLY A 387 -28.94 12.81 9.58
C GLY A 387 -29.41 11.40 9.23
N LEU A 388 -28.92 10.89 8.11
CA LEU A 388 -29.15 9.54 7.62
C LEU A 388 -27.82 8.78 7.67
N ILE A 389 -27.80 7.58 8.26
CA ILE A 389 -26.55 6.82 8.47
C ILE A 389 -26.42 5.73 7.41
N LEU A 390 -25.23 5.62 6.83
CA LEU A 390 -24.83 4.53 5.93
C LEU A 390 -23.33 4.26 6.02
N GLY A 391 -22.84 3.09 5.58
CA GLY A 391 -21.40 2.85 5.60
C GLY A 391 -20.88 1.59 4.93
N HIS A 392 -19.63 1.69 4.46
CA HIS A 392 -18.74 0.62 4.04
C HIS A 392 -18.26 -0.19 5.26
N VAL A 393 -19.18 -0.82 5.98
CA VAL A 393 -18.95 -1.36 7.34
C VAL A 393 -17.98 -2.54 7.39
N GLY A 394 -17.75 -3.24 6.29
CA GLY A 394 -16.71 -4.29 6.19
C GLY A 394 -15.29 -3.78 6.42
N ASP A 395 -15.04 -2.48 6.18
CA ASP A 395 -13.78 -1.79 6.48
C ASP A 395 -13.83 -0.99 7.79
N GLY A 396 -14.93 -1.03 8.54
CA GLY A 396 -15.14 -0.18 9.72
C GLY A 396 -15.45 1.29 9.39
N ASN A 397 -15.81 1.61 8.14
CA ASN A 397 -16.02 2.99 7.66
C ASN A 397 -17.50 3.32 7.49
N PHE A 398 -17.93 4.50 7.96
CA PHE A 398 -19.31 4.96 7.78
C PHE A 398 -19.41 6.49 7.70
N HIS A 399 -20.60 6.92 7.27
CA HIS A 399 -20.95 8.28 6.94
C HIS A 399 -22.28 8.65 7.57
N VAL A 400 -22.46 9.95 7.85
CA VAL A 400 -23.75 10.53 8.23
C VAL A 400 -24.04 11.65 7.25
N VAL A 401 -25.07 11.46 6.42
CA VAL A 401 -25.52 12.47 5.47
C VAL A 401 -26.53 13.36 6.17
N LEU A 402 -26.12 14.60 6.46
CA LEU A 402 -26.89 15.64 7.11
C LEU A 402 -27.59 16.50 6.04
N VAL A 403 -28.88 16.76 6.22
CA VAL A 403 -29.72 17.48 5.22
C VAL A 403 -30.08 18.87 5.75
N ILE A 404 -29.30 19.87 5.31
CA ILE A 404 -29.17 21.20 5.96
C ILE A 404 -29.82 22.32 5.13
N ASP A 405 -30.43 23.32 5.75
CA ASP A 405 -30.76 24.57 5.05
C ASP A 405 -29.51 25.47 5.01
N PRO A 406 -28.97 25.82 3.82
CA PRO A 406 -27.79 26.68 3.72
C PRO A 406 -28.01 28.12 4.23
N LYS A 407 -29.25 28.48 4.63
CA LYS A 407 -29.61 29.78 5.22
C LYS A 407 -29.70 29.75 6.76
N ASP A 408 -29.86 28.58 7.38
CA ASP A 408 -29.89 28.46 8.84
C ASP A 408 -28.47 28.36 9.42
N LEU A 409 -27.96 29.51 9.84
CA LEU A 409 -26.62 29.64 10.44
C LEU A 409 -26.49 28.93 11.81
N GLU A 410 -27.59 28.59 12.49
CA GLU A 410 -27.56 27.81 13.73
C GLU A 410 -27.61 26.30 13.43
N GLU A 411 -28.35 25.86 12.40
CA GLU A 411 -28.27 24.48 11.90
C GLU A 411 -26.86 24.15 11.40
N ILE A 412 -26.24 25.05 10.62
CA ILE A 412 -24.84 24.90 10.16
C ILE A 412 -23.86 24.82 11.35
N LYS A 413 -24.09 25.54 12.45
CA LYS A 413 -23.27 25.40 13.66
C LYS A 413 -23.43 24.03 14.31
N ARG A 414 -24.67 23.53 14.46
CA ARG A 414 -24.94 22.20 15.03
C ARG A 414 -24.35 21.09 14.16
N VAL A 415 -24.37 21.24 12.85
CA VAL A 415 -23.73 20.34 11.87
C VAL A 415 -22.21 20.31 12.05
N HIS A 416 -21.56 21.47 12.22
CA HIS A 416 -20.13 21.53 12.52
C HIS A 416 -19.79 20.96 13.92
N GLU A 417 -20.64 21.20 14.93
CA GLU A 417 -20.49 20.58 16.26
C GLU A 417 -20.53 19.06 16.15
N PHE A 418 -21.57 18.50 15.50
CA PHE A 418 -21.72 17.07 15.26
C PHE A 418 -20.51 16.46 14.55
N SER A 419 -20.06 17.07 13.44
CA SER A 419 -18.91 16.55 12.67
C SER A 419 -17.62 16.53 13.48
N ILE A 420 -17.38 17.54 14.34
CA ILE A 420 -16.19 17.59 15.21
C ILE A 420 -16.30 16.58 16.35
N ILE A 421 -17.49 16.41 16.94
CA ILE A 421 -17.73 15.44 18.02
C ILE A 421 -17.57 14.01 17.50
N LEU A 422 -18.17 13.68 16.35
CA LEU A 422 -18.07 12.36 15.72
C LEU A 422 -16.61 12.00 15.36
N ALA A 423 -15.87 12.92 14.75
CA ALA A 423 -14.46 12.69 14.42
C ALA A 423 -13.59 12.49 15.67
N LYS A 424 -13.86 13.20 16.77
CA LYS A 424 -13.15 13.00 18.05
C LYS A 424 -13.53 11.68 18.72
N GLU A 425 -14.77 11.22 18.57
CA GLU A 425 -15.19 9.91 19.07
C GLU A 425 -14.55 8.76 18.28
N ALA A 426 -14.42 8.90 16.96
CA ALA A 426 -13.65 7.96 16.15
C ALA A 426 -12.19 7.85 16.65
N LEU A 427 -11.52 8.98 16.91
CA LEU A 427 -10.17 9.00 17.50
C LEU A 427 -10.14 8.43 18.94
N ARG A 428 -11.22 8.58 19.73
CA ARG A 428 -11.34 7.94 21.04
C ARG A 428 -11.34 6.41 20.93
N MET A 429 -12.01 5.88 19.90
CA MET A 429 -12.10 4.47 19.52
C MET A 429 -10.96 3.96 18.61
N ASN A 430 -9.78 4.61 18.64
CA ASN A 430 -8.59 4.21 17.85
C ASN A 430 -8.77 4.28 16.31
N GLY A 431 -9.79 5.00 15.86
CA GLY A 431 -10.10 5.23 14.45
C GLY A 431 -9.32 6.39 13.81
N THR A 432 -9.83 6.87 12.68
CA THR A 432 -9.32 7.98 11.86
C THR A 432 -10.46 8.94 11.50
N ILE A 433 -10.13 10.21 11.27
CA ILE A 433 -11.08 11.30 10.98
C ILE A 433 -11.61 11.30 9.54
N THR A 434 -11.12 10.40 8.69
CA THR A 434 -11.57 10.22 7.30
C THR A 434 -11.16 8.85 6.76
N GLY A 435 -12.14 8.06 6.33
CA GLY A 435 -11.89 6.81 5.60
C GLY A 435 -11.43 7.08 4.18
N GLU A 436 -12.10 7.97 3.44
CA GLU A 436 -11.91 8.07 1.98
C GLU A 436 -12.12 9.46 1.34
N HIS A 437 -12.73 10.44 2.01
CA HIS A 437 -12.96 11.76 1.41
C HIS A 437 -11.70 12.66 1.40
N GLY A 438 -10.66 12.34 2.17
CA GLY A 438 -9.50 13.18 2.41
C GLY A 438 -9.74 14.25 3.47
N ILE A 439 -8.86 15.26 3.49
CA ILE A 439 -8.76 16.30 4.53
C ILE A 439 -9.12 17.70 4.01
N GLY A 440 -8.71 18.03 2.78
CA GLY A 440 -9.08 19.25 2.08
C GLY A 440 -8.95 20.53 2.92
N LEU A 441 -10.06 21.25 3.03
CA LEU A 441 -10.21 22.48 3.82
C LEU A 441 -10.82 22.23 5.20
N GLY A 442 -11.70 21.23 5.35
CA GLY A 442 -12.48 20.99 6.57
C GLY A 442 -11.66 20.38 7.71
N LYS A 443 -11.15 19.16 7.51
CA LYS A 443 -10.65 18.30 8.60
C LYS A 443 -9.24 18.64 9.11
N LYS A 444 -8.53 19.62 8.54
CA LYS A 444 -7.12 19.89 8.85
C LYS A 444 -6.79 20.08 10.34
N GLN A 445 -7.72 20.63 11.14
CA GLN A 445 -7.50 20.78 12.58
C GLN A 445 -7.67 19.45 13.32
N LEU A 446 -8.61 18.61 12.89
CA LEU A 446 -8.78 17.24 13.38
C LEU A 446 -7.56 16.37 12.99
N LEU A 447 -6.86 16.67 11.89
CA LEU A 447 -5.61 15.99 11.52
C LEU A 447 -4.47 16.26 12.53
N ILE A 448 -4.46 17.42 13.21
CA ILE A 448 -3.55 17.67 14.34
C ILE A 448 -3.97 16.83 15.55
N ASP A 449 -5.27 16.68 15.80
CA ASP A 449 -5.77 15.86 16.90
C ASP A 449 -5.49 14.36 16.66
N GLU A 450 -5.44 13.92 15.40
CA GLU A 450 -5.10 12.54 14.99
C GLU A 450 -3.59 12.26 15.03
N PHE A 451 -2.75 13.08 14.38
CA PHE A 451 -1.30 12.82 14.21
C PHE A 451 -0.40 13.49 15.27
N GLY A 452 -0.95 14.36 16.11
CA GLY A 452 -0.16 15.25 16.95
C GLY A 452 0.63 16.28 16.15
N LEU A 453 1.37 17.14 16.84
CA LEU A 453 2.18 18.19 16.19
C LEU A 453 3.33 17.60 15.37
N GLU A 454 3.95 16.50 15.80
CA GLU A 454 5.18 16.00 15.20
C GLU A 454 4.96 15.13 13.95
N GLY A 455 3.87 14.36 13.88
CA GLY A 455 3.43 13.74 12.61
C GLY A 455 3.10 14.81 11.57
N ILE A 456 2.39 15.87 12.00
CA ILE A 456 2.09 17.05 11.16
C ILE A 456 3.37 17.81 10.76
N ASN A 457 4.39 17.90 11.62
CA ASN A 457 5.67 18.53 11.28
C ASN A 457 6.45 17.67 10.27
N THR A 458 6.41 16.34 10.40
CA THR A 458 6.96 15.40 9.41
C THR A 458 6.34 15.62 8.03
N MET A 459 5.01 15.73 7.95
CA MET A 459 4.31 16.08 6.70
C MET A 459 4.73 17.47 6.17
N LYS A 460 4.89 18.48 7.02
CA LYS A 460 5.40 19.82 6.62
C LYS A 460 6.82 19.75 6.05
N PHE A 461 7.71 18.93 6.60
CA PHE A 461 9.08 18.79 6.11
C PHE A 461 9.10 18.20 4.70
N ILE A 462 8.30 17.16 4.44
CA ILE A 462 8.14 16.56 3.11
C ILE A 462 7.52 17.56 2.12
N LYS A 463 6.42 18.23 2.49
CA LYS A 463 5.79 19.30 1.68
C LYS A 463 6.79 20.39 1.31
N LYS A 464 7.62 20.84 2.26
CA LYS A 464 8.64 21.88 2.03
C LYS A 464 9.80 21.40 1.15
N ALA A 465 10.13 20.10 1.18
CA ALA A 465 11.18 19.52 0.35
C ALA A 465 10.76 19.42 -1.13
N LEU A 466 9.50 19.07 -1.38
CA LEU A 466 8.95 18.85 -2.74
C LEU A 466 8.28 20.09 -3.35
N ASP A 467 7.78 21.01 -2.51
CA ASP A 467 7.27 22.32 -2.90
C ASP A 467 7.76 23.43 -1.94
N PRO A 468 9.02 23.89 -2.10
CA PRO A 468 9.60 24.93 -1.25
C PRO A 468 8.97 26.32 -1.45
N LEU A 469 8.21 26.54 -2.53
CA LEU A 469 7.50 27.79 -2.79
C LEU A 469 6.05 27.78 -2.27
N ASN A 470 5.53 26.60 -1.88
CA ASN A 470 4.14 26.37 -1.50
C ASN A 470 3.14 26.85 -2.59
N ILE A 471 3.42 26.52 -3.87
CA ILE A 471 2.53 26.82 -5.00
C ILE A 471 1.51 25.71 -5.27
N LEU A 472 1.79 24.46 -4.90
CA LEU A 472 0.93 23.30 -5.18
C LEU A 472 -0.18 23.17 -4.13
N ASN A 473 -1.40 23.32 -4.62
CA ASN A 473 -2.68 23.34 -3.91
C ASN A 473 -2.66 23.97 -2.49
N PRO A 474 -2.26 25.25 -2.36
CA PRO A 474 -1.97 25.84 -1.07
C PRO A 474 -3.19 25.91 -0.15
N GLY A 475 -2.96 25.55 1.12
CA GLY A 475 -3.96 25.61 2.17
C GLY A 475 -4.81 24.35 2.35
N LYS A 476 -4.55 23.26 1.62
CA LYS A 476 -5.11 21.92 1.86
C LYS A 476 -4.13 21.05 2.65
N ILE A 477 -4.66 20.07 3.41
CA ILE A 477 -3.95 19.19 4.36
C ILE A 477 -3.16 19.96 5.45
N ILE A 478 -2.10 20.66 5.07
CA ILE A 478 -1.16 21.33 5.96
C ILE A 478 -1.72 22.66 6.48
N ILE A 479 -1.80 22.81 7.81
CA ILE A 479 -2.14 24.08 8.45
C ILE A 479 -0.95 25.05 8.42
N LYS A 480 -1.22 26.27 7.95
CA LYS A 480 -0.38 27.46 8.20
C LYS A 480 -0.43 27.83 9.68
N MET A 481 0.35 27.15 10.51
CA MET A 481 0.60 27.63 11.87
C MET A 481 1.35 28.95 11.80
N ASN A 482 0.90 29.94 12.58
CA ASN A 482 1.73 31.11 12.88
C ASN A 482 3.05 30.61 13.49
N ILE A 483 4.18 31.10 13.00
CA ILE A 483 5.47 30.81 13.59
C ILE A 483 5.54 31.50 14.95
N ILE A 484 5.09 30.79 15.99
CA ILE A 484 5.65 30.99 17.33
C ILE A 484 7.15 30.79 17.14
N ARG A 485 7.94 31.84 17.38
CA ARG A 485 9.39 31.78 17.32
C ARG A 485 9.93 31.00 18.53
N ALA A 486 9.67 29.69 18.53
CA ALA A 486 10.63 28.74 19.11
C ALA A 486 12.00 29.16 18.56
N ARG A 487 12.92 29.49 19.47
CA ARG A 487 14.16 30.21 19.12
C ARG A 487 14.86 29.43 18.02
N THR A 488 15.05 30.06 16.86
CA THR A 488 15.81 29.48 15.77
C THR A 488 17.26 29.34 16.26
N THR A 489 17.60 28.15 16.76
CA THR A 489 18.98 27.74 16.95
C THR A 489 19.62 27.86 15.58
N HIS A 490 20.51 28.83 15.41
CA HIS A 490 21.27 28.97 14.18
C HIS A 490 22.07 27.69 13.98
N ILE A 491 21.60 26.81 13.09
CA ILE A 491 22.45 25.83 12.43
C ILE A 491 23.37 26.67 11.55
N PRO A 492 24.66 26.85 11.89
CA PRO A 492 25.51 27.77 11.14
C PRO A 492 25.97 27.06 9.86
N ASN A 493 26.09 27.81 8.76
CA ASN A 493 26.70 27.30 7.53
C ASN A 493 28.20 27.05 7.75
N ILE A 494 28.56 25.85 8.23
CA ILE A 494 29.96 25.42 8.42
C ILE A 494 30.31 24.37 7.36
N PHE A 495 30.51 24.83 6.13
CA PHE A 495 31.24 24.07 5.12
C PHE A 495 32.74 24.13 5.44
N ARG A 496 33.23 23.31 6.39
CA ARG A 496 34.67 23.09 6.62
C ARG A 496 34.99 21.79 7.37
N SER A 497 36.04 21.12 6.91
CA SER A 497 36.76 19.97 7.50
C SER A 497 35.94 18.73 7.93
N LEU A 498 36.03 17.67 7.13
CA LEU A 498 35.59 16.28 7.43
C LEU A 498 36.46 15.57 8.50
N THR A 499 37.11 16.31 9.40
CA THR A 499 38.24 15.79 10.20
C THR A 499 38.22 16.25 11.67
N GLN A 500 37.05 16.45 12.26
CA GLN A 500 36.92 16.53 13.71
C GLN A 500 36.64 15.11 14.24
N ARG A 501 37.68 14.45 14.77
CA ARG A 501 37.58 13.07 15.29
C ARG A 501 36.55 13.01 16.41
N TYR A 502 35.80 11.90 16.47
CA TYR A 502 34.84 11.61 17.53
C TYR A 502 35.46 11.75 18.93
N ALA A 503 34.63 12.01 19.93
CA ALA A 503 35.00 11.83 21.33
C ALA A 503 35.52 10.39 21.54
N SER A 504 36.46 10.18 22.46
CA SER A 504 37.13 8.87 22.59
C SER A 504 36.11 7.76 22.84
N SER A 505 36.37 6.55 22.30
CA SER A 505 35.45 5.40 22.43
C SER A 505 35.02 5.13 23.88
N GLN A 506 35.90 5.38 24.86
CA GLN A 506 35.59 5.32 26.29
C GLN A 506 34.50 6.32 26.72
N THR A 507 34.56 7.58 26.27
CA THR A 507 33.51 8.58 26.55
C THR A 507 32.19 8.26 25.85
N LEU A 508 32.23 7.75 24.62
CA LEU A 508 31.04 7.29 23.91
C LEU A 508 30.34 6.14 24.66
N VAL A 509 31.10 5.14 25.11
CA VAL A 509 30.56 4.03 25.92
C VAL A 509 30.02 4.53 27.26
N ALA A 510 30.71 5.43 27.95
CA ALA A 510 30.27 5.96 29.24
C ALA A 510 28.95 6.76 29.13
N ASP A 511 28.84 7.62 28.11
CA ASP A 511 27.62 8.41 27.88
C ASP A 511 26.44 7.50 27.49
N LEU A 512 26.64 6.52 26.60
CA LEU A 512 25.59 5.56 26.23
C LEU A 512 25.14 4.71 27.42
N LYS A 513 26.03 4.32 28.34
CA LYS A 513 25.67 3.58 29.55
C LYS A 513 24.80 4.39 30.51
N GLN A 514 24.86 5.72 30.49
CA GLN A 514 23.92 6.58 31.22
C GLN A 514 22.54 6.63 30.57
N ILE A 515 22.45 6.43 29.26
CA ILE A 515 21.20 6.49 28.49
C ILE A 515 20.44 5.15 28.53
N VAL A 516 21.12 4.03 28.25
CA VAL A 516 20.47 2.71 28.14
C VAL A 516 20.77 1.76 29.30
N GLY A 517 21.69 2.12 30.21
CA GLY A 517 22.14 1.29 31.33
C GLY A 517 23.44 0.52 31.06
N ASN A 518 24.13 0.15 32.14
CA ASN A 518 25.48 -0.43 32.09
C ASN A 518 25.57 -1.73 31.29
N ASP A 519 24.57 -2.60 31.39
CA ASP A 519 24.54 -3.95 30.79
C ASP A 519 23.87 -3.98 29.41
N ASN A 520 23.53 -2.80 28.89
CA ASN A 520 22.96 -2.55 27.58
C ASN A 520 23.96 -1.88 26.61
N VAL A 521 25.26 -1.81 26.93
CA VAL A 521 26.29 -1.25 26.03
C VAL A 521 27.54 -2.11 26.00
N SER A 522 28.01 -2.48 24.79
CA SER A 522 29.25 -3.21 24.56
C SER A 522 30.09 -2.61 23.43
N ASN A 523 31.40 -2.54 23.64
CA ASN A 523 32.41 -2.27 22.62
C ASN A 523 33.43 -3.42 22.49
N THR A 524 33.10 -4.63 22.98
CA THR A 524 33.98 -5.80 22.85
C THR A 524 34.09 -6.24 21.38
N ALA A 525 35.26 -6.74 20.99
CA ALA A 525 35.51 -7.14 19.60
C ALA A 525 34.46 -8.15 19.07
N ALA A 526 34.12 -9.18 19.85
CA ALA A 526 33.14 -10.19 19.46
C ALA A 526 31.73 -9.62 19.22
N VAL A 527 31.24 -8.71 20.09
CA VAL A 527 29.92 -8.09 19.90
C VAL A 527 29.95 -7.11 18.74
N ARG A 528 31.04 -6.37 18.54
CA ARG A 528 31.21 -5.48 17.38
C ARG A 528 31.27 -6.25 16.06
N GLU A 529 31.92 -7.41 16.03
CA GLU A 529 32.00 -8.30 14.86
C GLU A 529 30.62 -8.84 14.48
N GLN A 530 29.84 -9.35 15.45
CA GLN A 530 28.46 -9.83 15.26
C GLN A 530 27.52 -8.74 14.69
N HIS A 531 27.86 -7.46 14.87
CA HIS A 531 27.09 -6.31 14.39
C HIS A 531 27.78 -5.58 13.23
N SER A 532 28.77 -6.22 12.58
CA SER A 532 29.54 -5.64 11.48
C SER A 532 29.00 -5.99 10.09
N HIS A 533 28.23 -7.07 10.00
CA HIS A 533 27.72 -7.68 8.76
C HIS A 533 26.29 -8.21 8.98
N ASP A 534 25.61 -8.49 7.88
CA ASP A 534 24.42 -9.36 7.81
C ASP A 534 24.79 -10.69 7.12
N GLU A 535 23.83 -11.41 6.52
CA GLU A 535 24.09 -12.64 5.76
C GLU A 535 24.58 -12.37 4.31
N SER A 536 24.83 -11.10 3.96
CA SER A 536 25.33 -10.72 2.63
C SER A 536 26.78 -11.13 2.37
N TYR A 537 27.18 -10.96 1.11
CA TYR A 537 28.55 -11.11 0.62
C TYR A 537 29.43 -9.88 0.88
N HIS A 538 28.87 -8.78 1.43
CA HIS A 538 29.60 -7.53 1.59
C HIS A 538 30.63 -7.63 2.73
N ALA A 539 31.76 -6.92 2.58
CA ALA A 539 32.77 -6.83 3.63
C ALA A 539 32.17 -6.19 4.89
N GLY A 540 32.20 -6.93 6.00
CA GLY A 540 31.75 -6.43 7.31
C GLY A 540 32.56 -5.20 7.75
N HIS A 541 31.87 -4.22 8.33
CA HIS A 541 32.47 -3.02 8.91
C HIS A 541 31.91 -2.86 10.32
N ALA A 542 32.76 -3.04 11.32
CA ALA A 542 32.35 -3.04 12.72
C ALA A 542 31.99 -1.62 13.21
N PRO A 543 30.86 -1.43 13.93
CA PRO A 543 30.54 -0.17 14.59
C PRO A 543 31.59 0.15 15.67
N ASP A 544 31.64 1.37 16.20
CA ASP A 544 32.50 1.69 17.35
C ASP A 544 31.98 1.09 18.66
N VAL A 545 30.65 0.94 18.77
CA VAL A 545 29.93 0.46 19.95
C VAL A 545 28.55 -0.09 19.55
N VAL A 546 28.04 -1.05 20.32
CA VAL A 546 26.67 -1.56 20.24
C VAL A 546 25.91 -1.15 21.49
N ALA A 547 24.74 -0.54 21.30
CA ALA A 547 23.78 -0.23 22.36
C ALA A 547 22.50 -1.06 22.16
N PHE A 548 22.00 -1.66 23.23
CA PHE A 548 20.78 -2.49 23.24
C PHE A 548 19.62 -1.67 23.82
N ALA A 549 18.67 -1.28 22.97
CA ALA A 549 17.49 -0.54 23.41
C ALA A 549 16.46 -1.47 24.05
N GLN A 550 15.74 -0.97 25.06
CA GLN A 550 14.65 -1.69 25.74
C GLN A 550 13.32 -0.91 25.73
N SER A 551 13.33 0.31 25.18
CA SER A 551 12.19 1.21 25.07
C SER A 551 12.41 2.24 23.96
N THR A 552 11.33 2.86 23.49
CA THR A 552 11.39 3.99 22.55
C THR A 552 12.15 5.19 23.14
N ASP A 553 12.09 5.40 24.45
CA ASP A 553 12.90 6.43 25.12
C ASP A 553 14.41 6.14 25.01
N HIS A 554 14.85 4.89 25.18
CA HIS A 554 16.26 4.52 24.96
C HIS A 554 16.68 4.88 23.53
N VAL A 555 15.87 4.56 22.52
CA VAL A 555 16.14 4.91 21.12
C VAL A 555 16.16 6.42 20.92
N SER A 556 15.15 7.14 21.40
CA SER A 556 15.01 8.60 21.30
C SER A 556 16.21 9.33 21.89
N GLN A 557 16.69 8.93 23.07
CA GLN A 557 17.81 9.58 23.75
C GLN A 557 19.16 9.22 23.11
N VAL A 558 19.36 7.97 22.65
CA VAL A 558 20.56 7.60 21.86
C VAL A 558 20.61 8.41 20.56
N VAL A 559 19.49 8.57 19.85
CA VAL A 559 19.45 9.37 18.61
C VAL A 559 19.74 10.85 18.89
N LYS A 560 19.13 11.46 19.93
CA LYS A 560 19.45 12.84 20.38
C LYS A 560 20.93 13.03 20.65
N TYR A 561 21.53 12.11 21.39
CA TYR A 561 22.96 12.13 21.70
C TYR A 561 23.84 12.03 20.44
N CYS A 562 23.51 11.09 19.55
CA CYS A 562 24.26 10.88 18.31
C CYS A 562 24.11 12.07 17.35
N ALA A 563 22.92 12.67 17.24
CA ALA A 563 22.67 13.88 16.47
C ALA A 563 23.48 15.08 16.98
N ALA A 564 23.49 15.30 18.29
CA ALA A 564 24.28 16.37 18.92
C ALA A 564 25.80 16.24 18.67
N LYS A 565 26.30 15.01 18.49
CA LYS A 565 27.72 14.71 18.22
C LYS A 565 28.02 14.32 16.75
N ARG A 566 27.02 14.33 15.86
CA ARG A 566 27.06 13.82 14.46
C ARG A 566 27.66 12.41 14.32
N ILE A 567 27.24 11.49 15.18
CA ILE A 567 27.67 10.09 15.16
C ILE A 567 26.69 9.28 14.31
N PRO A 568 27.16 8.46 13.33
CA PRO A 568 26.32 7.53 12.59
C PRO A 568 25.57 6.55 13.49
N ILE A 569 24.34 6.21 13.11
CA ILE A 569 23.50 5.23 13.80
C ILE A 569 23.06 4.16 12.80
N ILE A 570 23.27 2.90 13.15
CA ILE A 570 22.82 1.75 12.38
C ILE A 570 21.77 0.99 13.20
N PRO A 571 20.49 0.97 12.83
CA PRO A 571 19.50 0.14 13.52
C PRO A 571 19.73 -1.34 13.20
N PHE A 572 19.63 -2.21 14.21
CA PHE A 572 19.90 -3.64 14.06
C PHE A 572 18.79 -4.49 14.71
N GLY A 573 18.26 -5.43 13.94
CA GLY A 573 17.27 -6.42 14.39
C GLY A 573 17.90 -7.78 14.66
N THR A 574 17.68 -8.73 13.76
CA THR A 574 18.25 -10.10 13.79
C THR A 574 19.52 -10.28 12.96
N GLY A 575 19.90 -9.30 12.11
CA GLY A 575 21.06 -9.42 11.21
C GLY A 575 20.83 -10.23 9.93
N THR A 576 19.60 -10.71 9.68
CA THR A 576 19.24 -11.61 8.56
C THR A 576 19.02 -10.89 7.22
N GLY A 577 19.81 -9.85 6.91
CA GLY A 577 19.75 -9.11 5.64
C GLY A 577 20.69 -9.68 4.57
N LEU A 578 20.44 -9.37 3.29
CA LEU A 578 21.21 -9.91 2.15
C LEU A 578 21.95 -8.84 1.32
N GLU A 579 21.76 -7.55 1.60
CA GLU A 579 22.31 -6.41 0.83
C GLU A 579 23.25 -5.50 1.65
N GLY A 580 23.73 -5.92 2.82
CA GLY A 580 24.68 -5.15 3.64
C GLY A 580 24.04 -4.00 4.41
N GLY A 581 22.75 -4.13 4.75
CA GLY A 581 21.93 -3.07 5.35
C GLY A 581 22.43 -2.63 6.73
N VAL A 582 23.04 -3.56 7.49
CA VAL A 582 23.55 -3.31 8.85
C VAL A 582 25.06 -3.01 8.92
N THR A 583 25.76 -2.97 7.79
CA THR A 583 27.22 -2.83 7.75
C THR A 583 27.66 -1.40 8.13
N ALA A 584 28.43 -1.21 9.20
CA ALA A 584 28.74 0.12 9.76
C ALA A 584 29.86 0.88 9.02
N LEU A 585 29.62 1.20 7.73
CA LEU A 585 30.56 1.85 6.80
C LEU A 585 31.28 3.13 7.29
N GLN A 586 30.78 3.79 8.33
CA GLN A 586 31.33 5.05 8.88
C GLN A 586 31.64 4.95 10.38
N GLY A 587 31.69 3.73 10.94
CA GLY A 587 31.72 3.49 12.38
C GLY A 587 30.39 3.89 13.04
N GLY A 588 30.47 4.45 14.24
CA GLY A 588 29.32 4.95 14.99
C GLY A 588 28.66 3.91 15.90
N VAL A 589 27.37 4.11 16.19
CA VAL A 589 26.59 3.30 17.13
C VAL A 589 25.69 2.34 16.36
N THR A 590 25.87 1.03 16.55
CA THR A 590 24.81 0.08 16.20
C THR A 590 23.79 0.04 17.34
N LEU A 591 22.54 0.36 17.02
CA LEU A 591 21.42 0.38 17.96
C LEU A 591 20.59 -0.89 17.76
N ASN A 592 20.89 -1.89 18.58
CA ASN A 592 20.23 -3.18 18.55
C ASN A 592 18.88 -3.12 19.27
N LEU A 593 17.81 -3.56 18.59
CA LEU A 593 16.42 -3.49 19.06
C LEU A 593 15.88 -4.82 19.61
N SER A 594 16.69 -5.89 19.66
CA SER A 594 16.27 -7.24 20.07
C SER A 594 15.81 -7.37 21.53
N ARG A 595 16.07 -6.38 22.39
CA ARG A 595 15.52 -6.30 23.77
C ARG A 595 14.22 -5.46 23.84
N MET A 596 13.62 -5.15 22.69
CA MET A 596 12.26 -4.63 22.53
C MET A 596 11.41 -5.73 21.89
N ASP A 597 11.15 -6.79 22.65
CA ASP A 597 10.71 -8.12 22.20
C ASP A 597 9.25 -8.45 22.58
N LYS A 598 8.45 -7.44 22.96
CA LYS A 598 7.09 -7.64 23.47
C LYS A 598 6.02 -7.49 22.39
N VAL A 599 5.11 -8.47 22.34
CA VAL A 599 3.74 -8.24 21.84
C VAL A 599 3.03 -7.37 22.89
N LEU A 600 2.56 -6.19 22.48
CA LEU A 600 1.97 -5.20 23.38
C LEU A 600 0.44 -5.34 23.46
N GLN A 601 -0.20 -5.69 22.35
CA GLN A 601 -1.65 -5.86 22.26
C GLN A 601 -1.99 -6.82 21.11
N VAL A 602 -3.07 -7.60 21.27
CA VAL A 602 -3.70 -8.40 20.20
C VAL A 602 -5.19 -8.12 20.26
N ASN A 603 -5.82 -7.91 19.11
CA ASN A 603 -7.24 -7.58 18.98
C ASN A 603 -7.91 -8.59 18.03
N PRO A 604 -8.33 -9.78 18.52
CA PRO A 604 -8.80 -10.85 17.64
C PRO A 604 -10.03 -10.46 16.81
N GLU A 605 -10.96 -9.69 17.40
CA GLU A 605 -12.20 -9.24 16.74
C GLU A 605 -11.95 -8.35 15.51
N ASP A 606 -10.87 -7.56 15.54
CA ASP A 606 -10.49 -6.62 14.49
C ASP A 606 -9.44 -7.17 13.51
N PHE A 607 -8.82 -8.30 13.85
CA PHE A 607 -7.68 -8.91 13.18
C PHE A 607 -6.45 -7.97 13.13
N ASP A 608 -6.00 -7.45 14.28
CA ASP A 608 -4.72 -6.74 14.36
C ASP A 608 -3.96 -7.02 15.67
N CYS A 609 -2.68 -6.64 15.68
CA CYS A 609 -1.84 -6.62 16.88
C CYS A 609 -0.89 -5.42 16.87
N ILE A 610 -0.35 -5.10 18.05
CA ILE A 610 0.69 -4.09 18.25
C ILE A 610 1.91 -4.79 18.85
N VAL A 611 3.07 -4.62 18.22
CA VAL A 611 4.32 -5.33 18.55
C VAL A 611 5.50 -4.37 18.62
N GLN A 612 6.45 -4.64 19.51
CA GLN A 612 7.74 -3.95 19.50
C GLN A 612 8.64 -4.45 18.35
N ALA A 613 9.54 -3.58 17.87
CA ALA A 613 10.36 -3.81 16.68
C ALA A 613 11.30 -5.05 16.74
N GLY A 614 11.68 -5.50 17.94
CA GLY A 614 12.53 -6.67 18.17
C GLY A 614 11.79 -8.01 18.19
N VAL A 615 10.46 -8.03 18.28
CA VAL A 615 9.64 -9.25 18.16
C VAL A 615 9.97 -9.95 16.84
N THR A 616 10.23 -11.26 16.86
CA THR A 616 10.49 -12.05 15.65
C THR A 616 9.20 -12.66 15.09
N ARG A 617 9.18 -12.96 13.78
CA ARG A 617 8.03 -13.60 13.10
C ARG A 617 7.54 -14.84 13.87
N ASN A 618 8.45 -15.73 14.24
CA ASN A 618 8.10 -16.98 14.92
C ASN A 618 7.61 -16.72 16.35
N ALA A 619 8.12 -15.69 17.04
CA ALA A 619 7.64 -15.30 18.36
C ALA A 619 6.20 -14.75 18.32
N LEU A 620 5.87 -13.91 17.34
CA LEU A 620 4.50 -13.41 17.14
C LEU A 620 3.54 -14.56 16.83
N ASN A 621 3.83 -15.39 15.84
CA ASN A 621 2.95 -16.51 15.46
C ASN A 621 2.80 -17.55 16.59
N SER A 622 3.85 -17.78 17.38
CA SER A 622 3.75 -18.63 18.59
C SER A 622 2.85 -18.02 19.67
N PHE A 623 2.82 -16.69 19.81
CA PHE A 623 2.00 -15.98 20.79
C PHE A 623 0.52 -15.93 20.41
N ILE A 624 0.19 -15.79 19.13
CA ILE A 624 -1.21 -15.69 18.66
C ILE A 624 -1.84 -17.01 18.23
N ARG A 625 -1.07 -18.11 18.12
CA ARG A 625 -1.52 -19.44 17.65
C ARG A 625 -2.89 -19.85 18.18
N ASP A 626 -3.08 -19.70 19.50
CA ASP A 626 -4.28 -20.19 20.21
C ASP A 626 -5.50 -19.26 20.05
N THR A 627 -5.39 -18.18 19.26
CA THR A 627 -6.49 -17.24 18.93
C THR A 627 -7.22 -17.58 17.63
N GLY A 628 -6.75 -18.57 16.86
CA GLY A 628 -7.25 -18.85 15.51
C GLY A 628 -6.76 -17.87 14.43
N LEU A 629 -5.78 -17.02 14.75
CA LEU A 629 -5.18 -16.03 13.86
C LEU A 629 -3.70 -16.29 13.60
N GLN A 630 -3.22 -15.73 12.49
CA GLN A 630 -1.82 -15.77 12.06
C GLN A 630 -1.35 -14.41 11.53
N PHE A 631 -0.04 -14.15 11.64
CA PHE A 631 0.65 -13.11 10.87
C PHE A 631 1.33 -13.77 9.66
N PRO A 632 0.96 -13.40 8.42
CA PRO A 632 1.30 -14.19 7.24
C PRO A 632 2.71 -13.96 6.69
N ILE A 633 3.30 -12.77 6.82
CA ILE A 633 4.49 -12.44 6.02
C ILE A 633 5.70 -13.28 6.43
N ASP A 634 6.22 -14.10 5.50
CA ASP A 634 7.31 -15.04 5.73
C ASP A 634 8.44 -14.86 4.69
N PRO A 635 9.53 -14.16 5.04
CA PRO A 635 10.70 -13.96 4.19
C PRO A 635 11.69 -15.13 4.25
N GLY A 636 11.28 -16.32 4.70
CA GLY A 636 12.11 -17.53 4.84
C GLY A 636 13.08 -17.51 6.03
N ALA A 637 13.49 -16.32 6.49
CA ALA A 637 14.25 -16.13 7.72
C ALA A 637 13.33 -15.77 8.91
N ASN A 638 13.69 -16.18 10.13
CA ASN A 638 13.04 -15.71 11.35
C ASN A 638 13.51 -14.29 11.72
N ALA A 639 13.10 -13.31 10.91
CA ALA A 639 13.48 -11.92 11.07
C ALA A 639 12.70 -11.22 12.21
N SER A 640 13.31 -10.17 12.77
CA SER A 640 12.62 -9.17 13.61
C SER A 640 11.60 -8.38 12.77
N LEU A 641 10.40 -8.17 13.28
CA LEU A 641 9.30 -7.49 12.59
C LEU A 641 9.63 -6.02 12.26
N GLY A 642 10.39 -5.31 13.10
CA GLY A 642 10.90 -3.97 12.78
C GLY A 642 11.91 -3.98 11.63
N GLY A 643 12.72 -5.03 11.52
CA GLY A 643 13.58 -5.28 10.36
C GLY A 643 12.78 -5.56 9.09
N MET A 644 11.73 -6.38 9.18
CA MET A 644 10.82 -6.67 8.07
C MET A 644 10.10 -5.40 7.58
N CYS A 645 9.66 -4.52 8.49
CA CYS A 645 9.14 -3.21 8.13
C CYS A 645 10.22 -2.38 7.40
N ALA A 646 11.43 -2.31 7.97
CA ALA A 646 12.51 -1.50 7.42
C ALA A 646 12.97 -1.93 6.02
N THR A 647 12.96 -3.22 5.68
CA THR A 647 13.32 -3.73 4.34
C THR A 647 12.14 -3.86 3.38
N SER A 648 10.90 -3.58 3.81
CA SER A 648 9.69 -3.88 3.01
C SER A 648 9.56 -5.37 2.66
N ALA A 649 9.86 -6.23 3.64
CA ALA A 649 9.94 -7.68 3.44
C ALA A 649 8.67 -8.29 2.82
N SER A 650 8.89 -9.39 2.12
CA SER A 650 7.85 -10.14 1.41
C SER A 650 8.09 -11.65 1.62
N GLY A 651 8.55 -12.38 0.60
CA GLY A 651 8.54 -13.83 0.58
C GLY A 651 7.12 -14.40 0.42
N THR A 652 6.91 -15.60 0.94
CA THR A 652 5.98 -16.60 0.39
C THR A 652 4.50 -16.23 0.41
N MET A 653 4.13 -15.15 1.11
CA MET A 653 2.75 -14.74 1.32
C MET A 653 2.31 -13.51 0.50
N ALA A 654 3.17 -13.00 -0.39
CA ALA A 654 2.94 -11.80 -1.19
C ALA A 654 1.61 -11.80 -2.00
N VAL A 655 1.24 -12.90 -2.67
CA VAL A 655 0.19 -12.87 -3.71
C VAL A 655 -1.25 -12.64 -3.22
N ARG A 656 -1.61 -13.10 -2.01
CA ARG A 656 -2.96 -12.91 -1.41
C ARG A 656 -2.93 -11.99 -0.19
N TYR A 657 -1.92 -12.16 0.67
CA TYR A 657 -1.82 -11.36 1.89
C TYR A 657 -1.10 -10.04 1.65
N GLY A 658 -0.39 -9.87 0.54
CA GLY A 658 0.45 -8.70 0.28
C GLY A 658 1.82 -8.82 0.94
N THR A 659 2.59 -7.74 0.92
CA THR A 659 3.90 -7.61 1.57
C THR A 659 3.76 -6.90 2.92
N MET A 660 4.88 -6.50 3.56
CA MET A 660 4.83 -5.56 4.68
C MET A 660 4.15 -4.22 4.33
N ARG A 661 4.16 -3.77 3.06
CA ARG A 661 3.48 -2.52 2.62
C ARG A 661 1.96 -2.57 2.76
N GLU A 662 1.38 -3.76 2.63
CA GLU A 662 -0.05 -4.00 2.74
C GLU A 662 -0.48 -4.39 4.17
N ASN A 663 0.44 -4.90 5.00
CA ASN A 663 0.13 -5.45 6.35
C ASN A 663 0.53 -4.54 7.51
N VAL A 664 1.43 -3.59 7.32
CA VAL A 664 1.72 -2.56 8.34
C VAL A 664 0.64 -1.47 8.27
N MET A 665 -0.07 -1.27 9.38
CA MET A 665 -1.12 -0.25 9.50
C MET A 665 -0.54 1.08 10.02
N ASN A 666 0.30 0.98 11.05
CA ASN A 666 0.88 2.11 11.77
C ASN A 666 2.29 1.71 12.25
N LEU A 667 3.21 2.66 12.33
CA LEU A 667 4.55 2.50 12.88
C LEU A 667 4.80 3.56 13.93
N GLU A 668 5.50 3.21 14.99
CA GLU A 668 6.22 4.19 15.80
C GLU A 668 7.64 4.34 15.27
N VAL A 669 8.06 5.58 15.03
CA VAL A 669 9.35 5.89 14.44
C VAL A 669 10.04 7.01 15.21
N VAL A 670 11.32 6.81 15.49
CA VAL A 670 12.23 7.83 16.00
C VAL A 670 12.97 8.48 14.82
N LEU A 671 12.79 9.79 14.65
CA LEU A 671 13.43 10.62 13.63
C LEU A 671 14.86 11.02 14.01
N ALA A 672 15.62 11.62 13.09
CA ALA A 672 17.05 11.92 13.26
C ALA A 672 17.39 12.95 14.35
N ASP A 673 16.41 13.69 14.86
CA ASP A 673 16.51 14.58 16.04
C ASP A 673 16.08 13.89 17.35
N GLY A 674 15.69 12.61 17.26
CA GLY A 674 15.10 11.81 18.32
C GLY A 674 13.63 12.15 18.64
N THR A 675 12.93 12.88 17.77
CA THR A 675 11.48 13.08 17.87
C THR A 675 10.76 11.77 17.55
N ILE A 676 9.71 11.44 18.33
CA ILE A 676 8.91 10.22 18.19
C ILE A 676 7.62 10.57 17.44
N ILE A 677 7.25 9.78 16.44
CA ILE A 677 5.98 9.91 15.69
C ILE A 677 5.26 8.56 15.59
N LYS A 678 3.92 8.59 15.45
CA LYS A 678 3.13 7.49 14.89
C LYS A 678 2.75 7.83 13.44
N THR A 679 2.85 6.88 12.51
CA THR A 679 2.75 7.16 11.05
C THR A 679 1.35 7.12 10.46
N ALA A 680 0.34 6.63 11.19
CA ALA A 680 -1.07 6.64 10.83
C ALA A 680 -1.94 7.10 12.01
N GLY A 681 -1.58 8.23 12.62
CA GLY A 681 -2.26 8.76 13.80
C GLY A 681 -1.80 8.12 15.13
N LEU A 682 -1.95 8.86 16.23
CA LEU A 682 -1.44 8.54 17.57
C LEU A 682 -1.98 7.23 18.17
N LYS A 683 -3.11 6.74 17.66
CA LYS A 683 -3.76 5.47 18.06
C LYS A 683 -4.23 4.61 16.87
N GLY A 684 -3.91 4.98 15.64
CA GLY A 684 -4.63 4.48 14.47
C GLY A 684 -4.57 2.96 14.31
N ARG A 685 -5.76 2.36 14.32
CA ARG A 685 -6.06 0.95 14.03
C ARG A 685 -7.12 0.77 12.93
N SER A 686 -7.51 1.85 12.25
CA SER A 686 -8.43 1.78 11.09
C SER A 686 -7.82 0.96 9.95
N ARG A 687 -8.60 0.06 9.35
CA ARG A 687 -8.19 -0.69 8.14
C ARG A 687 -8.03 0.22 6.92
N LYS A 688 -8.80 1.32 6.89
CA LYS A 688 -8.86 2.30 5.81
C LYS A 688 -8.68 3.72 6.37
N THR A 689 -7.91 4.56 5.67
CA THR A 689 -7.77 5.99 5.98
C THR A 689 -7.33 6.78 4.74
N SER A 690 -7.79 8.02 4.63
CA SER A 690 -7.29 9.04 3.70
C SER A 690 -6.69 10.25 4.42
N ALA A 691 -6.35 10.10 5.71
CA ALA A 691 -5.90 11.18 6.58
C ALA A 691 -4.45 11.63 6.29
N GLY A 692 -4.30 12.57 5.34
CA GLY A 692 -3.01 13.18 5.00
C GLY A 692 -2.06 12.24 4.25
N TYR A 693 -0.76 12.51 4.33
CA TYR A 693 0.25 11.75 3.61
C TYR A 693 0.45 10.36 4.22
N ASN A 694 0.59 9.32 3.38
CA ASN A 694 0.88 7.95 3.83
C ASN A 694 2.34 7.82 4.33
N LEU A 695 2.59 8.30 5.56
CA LEU A 695 3.88 8.18 6.22
C LEU A 695 4.23 6.72 6.50
N THR A 696 3.25 5.85 6.78
CA THR A 696 3.48 4.42 7.05
C THR A 696 4.23 3.78 5.90
N ASN A 697 3.73 3.89 4.67
CA ASN A 697 4.42 3.32 3.50
C ASN A 697 5.70 4.06 3.10
N LEU A 698 5.92 5.32 3.52
CA LEU A 698 7.21 5.98 3.37
C LEU A 698 8.28 5.39 4.33
N PHE A 699 7.87 4.92 5.51
CA PHE A 699 8.76 4.29 6.49
C PHE A 699 8.88 2.75 6.36
N VAL A 700 8.09 2.12 5.49
CA VAL A 700 8.29 0.72 5.05
C VAL A 700 9.25 0.70 3.86
N GLY A 701 10.34 -0.09 3.94
CA GLY A 701 11.38 -0.14 2.89
C GLY A 701 12.43 0.97 2.93
N GLN A 702 12.53 1.70 4.04
CA GLN A 702 13.48 2.80 4.24
C GLN A 702 14.88 2.38 4.71
N GLU A 703 15.10 1.11 5.02
CA GLU A 703 16.39 0.50 5.42
C GLU A 703 17.13 1.24 6.55
N GLY A 704 16.39 1.82 7.51
CA GLY A 704 16.96 2.60 8.61
C GLY A 704 17.52 3.97 8.22
N THR A 705 17.31 4.43 6.98
CA THR A 705 17.85 5.69 6.46
C THR A 705 16.95 6.92 6.72
N LEU A 706 15.65 6.74 6.98
CA LEU A 706 14.71 7.84 7.30
C LEU A 706 14.33 7.90 8.78
N GLY A 707 14.37 6.78 9.50
CA GLY A 707 13.98 6.69 10.91
C GLY A 707 14.24 5.31 11.52
N ILE A 708 14.19 5.23 12.84
CA ILE A 708 14.34 3.96 13.58
C ILE A 708 12.95 3.53 14.07
N ILE A 709 12.47 2.39 13.57
CA ILE A 709 11.16 1.82 13.93
C ILE A 709 11.26 1.19 15.32
N THR A 710 10.33 1.50 16.22
CA THR A 710 10.29 0.98 17.61
C THR A 710 9.09 0.11 17.91
N GLU A 711 7.98 0.33 17.20
CA GLU A 711 6.71 -0.40 17.34
C GLU A 711 6.03 -0.48 15.96
N ALA A 712 5.24 -1.53 15.73
CA ALA A 712 4.38 -1.67 14.55
C ALA A 712 2.98 -2.18 14.94
N THR A 713 1.96 -1.62 14.31
CA THR A 713 0.60 -2.18 14.28
C THR A 713 0.46 -2.99 12.99
N LEU A 714 0.18 -4.28 13.12
CA LEU A 714 0.17 -5.25 12.02
C LEU A 714 -1.22 -5.88 11.84
N LYS A 715 -1.66 -6.03 10.59
CA LYS A 715 -2.81 -6.86 10.23
C LYS A 715 -2.53 -8.33 10.57
N LEU A 716 -3.47 -8.96 11.25
CA LEU A 716 -3.56 -10.42 11.37
C LEU A 716 -4.58 -10.94 10.35
N HIS A 717 -4.59 -12.24 10.14
CA HIS A 717 -5.52 -12.92 9.24
C HIS A 717 -6.02 -14.20 9.90
N ALA A 718 -7.21 -14.68 9.51
CA ALA A 718 -7.71 -15.97 9.97
C ALA A 718 -6.74 -17.10 9.58
N THR A 719 -6.58 -18.08 10.48
CA THR A 719 -6.04 -19.39 10.14
C THR A 719 -7.14 -20.13 9.35
N PRO A 720 -6.89 -20.58 8.10
CA PRO A 720 -7.91 -21.23 7.28
C PRO A 720 -8.42 -22.53 7.90
N GLU A 721 -9.73 -22.79 7.80
CA GLU A 721 -10.33 -24.06 8.22
C GLU A 721 -9.79 -25.27 7.44
N ALA A 722 -9.45 -25.08 6.16
CA ALA A 722 -8.82 -26.11 5.33
C ALA A 722 -7.87 -25.54 4.26
N VAL A 723 -6.93 -26.38 3.84
CA VAL A 723 -5.86 -26.09 2.87
C VAL A 723 -5.54 -27.36 2.07
N LEU A 724 -5.38 -27.24 0.75
CA LEU A 724 -5.05 -28.29 -0.25
C LEU A 724 -3.77 -27.92 -1.05
N SER A 725 -3.28 -28.81 -1.92
CA SER A 725 -2.19 -28.60 -2.89
C SER A 725 -2.40 -29.55 -4.08
N ALA A 726 -2.07 -29.13 -5.30
CA ALA A 726 -2.44 -29.85 -6.54
C ALA A 726 -1.65 -29.33 -7.76
N VAL A 727 -0.95 -30.17 -8.55
CA VAL A 727 -0.16 -29.75 -9.75
C VAL A 727 -0.09 -30.84 -10.82
N ALA A 728 -0.53 -30.61 -12.09
CA ALA A 728 -0.96 -31.68 -13.04
C ALA A 728 -0.33 -31.67 -14.46
N PRO A 729 -0.64 -32.64 -15.39
CA PRO A 729 0.02 -32.78 -16.71
C PRO A 729 -0.82 -32.84 -18.02
N PHE A 730 -0.28 -32.33 -19.13
CA PHE A 730 -0.91 -32.28 -20.47
C PHE A 730 -0.13 -33.06 -21.57
N LYS A 731 -0.68 -33.09 -22.81
CA LYS A 731 -0.15 -33.84 -23.98
C LYS A 731 0.63 -32.99 -25.00
N ASP A 732 0.21 -31.77 -25.28
CA ASP A 732 0.78 -30.87 -26.30
C ASP A 732 0.50 -29.40 -25.99
N PHE A 733 1.42 -28.49 -26.38
CA PHE A 733 1.44 -27.05 -26.05
C PHE A 733 0.12 -26.27 -26.28
N GLN A 734 -0.80 -26.72 -27.15
CA GLN A 734 -2.05 -26.01 -27.44
C GLN A 734 -3.26 -26.59 -26.70
N GLY A 735 -3.35 -27.93 -26.59
CA GLY A 735 -4.20 -28.54 -25.56
C GLY A 735 -3.79 -28.02 -24.17
N ALA A 736 -2.49 -27.78 -24.01
CA ALA A 736 -1.77 -27.08 -22.94
C ALA A 736 -1.93 -25.53 -22.92
N VAL A 737 -3.06 -25.00 -23.40
CA VAL A 737 -3.52 -23.61 -23.19
C VAL A 737 -5.04 -23.58 -22.98
N ASN A 738 -5.77 -24.34 -23.81
CA ASN A 738 -7.20 -24.15 -24.02
C ASN A 738 -8.08 -24.36 -22.78
N ALA A 739 -7.80 -25.35 -21.92
CA ALA A 739 -8.66 -25.60 -20.77
C ALA A 739 -8.36 -24.71 -19.54
N THR A 740 -7.21 -24.05 -19.44
CA THR A 740 -7.00 -23.03 -18.39
C THR A 740 -7.76 -21.79 -18.79
N VAL A 741 -7.74 -21.39 -20.07
CA VAL A 741 -8.66 -20.38 -20.60
C VAL A 741 -10.12 -20.71 -20.25
N ALA A 742 -10.54 -21.98 -20.39
CA ALA A 742 -11.88 -22.42 -20.00
C ALA A 742 -12.15 -22.37 -18.47
N ILE A 743 -11.13 -22.57 -17.64
CA ILE A 743 -11.25 -22.52 -16.17
C ILE A 743 -11.20 -21.10 -15.64
N MET A 744 -10.41 -20.22 -16.26
CA MET A 744 -10.40 -18.79 -15.98
C MET A 744 -11.77 -18.19 -16.25
N GLN A 745 -12.47 -18.71 -17.27
CA GLN A 745 -13.86 -18.42 -17.57
C GLN A 745 -14.87 -19.01 -16.57
N SER A 746 -14.45 -19.77 -15.53
CA SER A 746 -15.32 -20.38 -14.52
C SER A 746 -15.25 -19.74 -13.11
N GLY A 747 -14.39 -18.73 -12.90
CA GLY A 747 -14.49 -17.75 -11.81
C GLY A 747 -14.46 -18.27 -10.35
N LEU A 748 -13.89 -19.45 -10.08
CA LEU A 748 -13.80 -20.01 -8.73
C LEU A 748 -12.72 -19.34 -7.87
N PRO A 749 -12.84 -19.28 -6.51
CA PRO A 749 -11.93 -18.51 -5.65
C PRO A 749 -11.09 -19.34 -4.66
N VAL A 750 -9.91 -18.84 -4.28
CA VAL A 750 -8.94 -19.51 -3.37
C VAL A 750 -8.03 -18.49 -2.55
N ALA A 751 -6.67 -18.54 -2.56
CA ALA A 751 -5.72 -17.84 -1.64
C ALA A 751 -4.13 -17.64 -1.80
N ARG A 752 -3.35 -17.59 -2.95
CA ARG A 752 -1.84 -17.35 -3.26
C ARG A 752 -1.30 -18.35 -4.42
N ILE A 753 -0.15 -19.11 -4.49
CA ILE A 753 0.23 -20.55 -4.99
C ILE A 753 1.66 -21.33 -4.70
N GLU A 754 2.40 -21.39 -3.54
CA GLU A 754 3.81 -21.97 -3.30
C GLU A 754 3.83 -23.26 -2.37
N PHE A 755 4.85 -23.38 -1.47
CA PHE A 755 5.48 -24.43 -0.67
C PHE A 755 5.86 -23.94 0.77
N LEU A 756 6.19 -24.89 1.68
CA LEU A 756 6.88 -24.81 3.01
C LEU A 756 6.04 -24.95 4.32
N ASP A 757 6.74 -25.23 5.43
CA ASP A 757 6.32 -25.81 6.75
C ASP A 757 6.18 -24.70 7.84
N GLU A 758 5.62 -24.87 9.05
CA GLU A 758 5.37 -26.05 9.92
C GLU A 758 4.07 -25.90 10.76
N ASN A 759 3.54 -27.04 11.25
CA ASN A 759 2.39 -27.26 12.17
C ASN A 759 1.04 -27.57 11.51
N MET A 760 0.76 -28.87 11.39
CA MET A 760 -0.37 -29.44 10.65
C MET A 760 -0.38 -28.98 9.18
N VAL A 761 -1.29 -29.53 8.39
CA VAL A 761 -1.27 -29.42 6.93
C VAL A 761 0.03 -29.95 6.24
N LEU A 762 0.36 -29.55 4.99
CA LEU A 762 0.57 -30.55 3.91
C LEU A 762 1.24 -29.96 2.55
N SER A 763 1.71 -30.73 1.51
CA SER A 763 2.50 -30.37 0.24
C SER A 763 2.50 -31.23 -1.12
N ALA A 764 2.74 -30.73 -2.37
CA ALA A 764 2.86 -31.62 -3.61
C ALA A 764 3.73 -31.10 -4.82
N VAL A 765 4.22 -31.95 -5.76
CA VAL A 765 5.33 -31.69 -6.76
C VAL A 765 5.00 -31.93 -8.26
N ALA A 766 5.58 -31.16 -9.22
CA ALA A 766 5.36 -31.33 -10.68
C ALA A 766 6.40 -30.71 -11.67
N PRO A 767 7.03 -31.49 -12.60
CA PRO A 767 8.06 -31.01 -13.53
C PRO A 767 7.63 -30.69 -15.00
N PHE A 768 8.50 -29.96 -15.73
CA PHE A 768 8.36 -29.40 -17.09
C PHE A 768 9.53 -29.73 -18.04
N LYS A 769 9.44 -29.23 -19.28
CA LYS A 769 10.48 -29.31 -20.32
C LYS A 769 11.40 -28.08 -20.43
N ASP A 770 10.87 -26.87 -20.24
CA ASP A 770 11.63 -25.62 -20.28
C ASP A 770 10.98 -24.52 -19.41
N PHE A 771 11.59 -23.34 -19.37
CA PHE A 771 11.15 -22.24 -18.51
C PHE A 771 9.95 -21.44 -19.05
N GLN A 772 9.76 -21.37 -20.38
CA GLN A 772 8.70 -20.57 -20.99
C GLN A 772 7.31 -21.11 -20.59
N GLY A 773 7.18 -22.44 -20.48
CA GLY A 773 5.96 -23.10 -20.01
C GLY A 773 5.59 -22.73 -18.57
N ALA A 774 6.55 -22.77 -17.64
CA ALA A 774 6.31 -22.50 -16.21
C ALA A 774 5.72 -21.10 -15.94
N VAL A 775 6.09 -20.12 -16.76
CA VAL A 775 5.61 -18.74 -16.61
C VAL A 775 4.31 -18.48 -17.34
N ASN A 776 4.12 -19.02 -18.54
CA ASN A 776 2.83 -18.88 -19.23
C ASN A 776 1.70 -19.51 -18.40
N ALA A 777 1.98 -20.63 -17.72
CA ALA A 777 1.10 -21.20 -16.70
C ALA A 777 0.83 -20.22 -15.54
N THR A 778 1.85 -19.51 -15.07
CA THR A 778 1.73 -18.51 -13.99
C THR A 778 0.85 -17.32 -14.38
N VAL A 779 1.06 -16.73 -15.56
CA VAL A 779 0.21 -15.66 -16.13
C VAL A 779 -1.26 -16.10 -16.08
N ALA A 780 -1.54 -17.27 -16.64
CA ALA A 780 -2.90 -17.79 -16.81
C ALA A 780 -3.55 -18.22 -15.48
N ILE A 781 -2.80 -18.84 -14.55
CA ILE A 781 -3.25 -19.08 -13.17
C ILE A 781 -3.72 -17.77 -12.54
N MET A 782 -2.99 -16.68 -12.72
CA MET A 782 -3.38 -15.37 -12.16
C MET A 782 -4.61 -14.77 -12.84
N GLN A 783 -4.86 -15.01 -14.14
CA GLN A 783 -6.06 -14.50 -14.82
C GLN A 783 -7.36 -15.28 -14.58
N SER A 784 -7.30 -16.30 -13.73
CA SER A 784 -8.49 -17.11 -13.39
C SER A 784 -9.46 -16.48 -12.40
N GLY A 785 -9.02 -15.48 -11.63
CA GLY A 785 -9.77 -15.02 -10.47
C GLY A 785 -9.80 -16.02 -9.29
N LEU A 786 -9.06 -17.14 -9.35
CA LEU A 786 -8.69 -17.97 -8.19
C LEU A 786 -7.65 -17.19 -7.35
N PRO A 787 -7.93 -16.74 -6.10
CA PRO A 787 -6.84 -16.12 -5.35
C PRO A 787 -5.59 -16.98 -5.07
N VAL A 788 -5.66 -18.34 -5.13
CA VAL A 788 -4.72 -19.54 -5.16
C VAL A 788 -4.03 -20.18 -3.84
N ALA A 789 -2.73 -20.48 -3.50
CA ALA A 789 -2.19 -20.42 -2.06
C ALA A 789 -0.72 -20.17 -1.47
N ARG A 790 0.43 -20.01 -2.14
CA ARG A 790 1.65 -19.10 -1.92
C ARG A 790 2.23 -18.30 -3.22
N ILE A 791 3.16 -18.74 -4.11
CA ILE A 791 3.28 -18.86 -5.66
C ILE A 791 4.73 -19.26 -6.08
N GLU A 792 5.07 -20.49 -6.56
CA GLU A 792 6.50 -20.90 -6.77
C GLU A 792 6.95 -21.69 -8.02
N PHE A 793 8.21 -21.45 -8.43
CA PHE A 793 9.03 -22.20 -9.41
C PHE A 793 10.37 -22.70 -8.83
N LEU A 794 10.87 -23.83 -9.34
CA LEU A 794 12.26 -24.32 -9.23
C LEU A 794 12.84 -24.67 -10.61
N ASP A 795 14.13 -24.44 -10.88
CA ASP A 795 14.77 -24.95 -12.10
C ASP A 795 15.35 -26.37 -11.94
N GLU A 796 15.65 -27.02 -13.07
CA GLU A 796 16.23 -28.36 -13.13
C GLU A 796 17.49 -28.52 -12.27
N ASN A 797 18.34 -27.49 -12.22
CA ASN A 797 19.55 -27.50 -11.41
C ASN A 797 19.23 -27.48 -9.91
N MET A 798 18.18 -26.76 -9.51
CA MET A 798 17.71 -26.75 -8.12
C MET A 798 17.01 -28.07 -7.74
N VAL A 799 16.22 -28.66 -8.63
CA VAL A 799 15.57 -29.96 -8.36
C VAL A 799 16.61 -31.07 -8.18
N ASP A 800 17.63 -31.11 -9.05
CA ASP A 800 18.78 -32.02 -8.90
C ASP A 800 19.55 -31.79 -7.58
N ALA A 801 19.81 -30.52 -7.22
CA ALA A 801 20.41 -30.17 -5.93
C ALA A 801 19.59 -30.73 -4.75
N CYS A 802 18.28 -30.53 -4.77
CA CYS A 802 17.37 -30.97 -3.73
C CYS A 802 17.22 -32.50 -3.66
N ASN A 803 17.20 -33.20 -4.79
CA ASN A 803 17.29 -34.66 -4.84
C ASN A 803 18.58 -35.16 -4.19
N ARG A 804 19.73 -34.61 -4.57
CA ARG A 804 21.05 -34.98 -4.04
C ARG A 804 21.18 -34.72 -2.54
N PHE A 805 20.69 -33.58 -2.07
CA PHE A 805 20.78 -33.16 -0.67
C PHE A 805 19.78 -33.90 0.22
N SER A 806 18.48 -33.77 -0.08
CA SER A 806 17.37 -34.25 0.76
C SER A 806 16.90 -35.68 0.48
N LYS A 807 17.58 -36.38 -0.44
CA LYS A 807 17.31 -37.77 -0.85
C LYS A 807 15.88 -37.96 -1.36
N LEU A 808 15.49 -37.05 -2.25
CA LEU A 808 14.21 -37.08 -2.95
C LEU A 808 14.35 -37.78 -4.31
N GLY A 809 13.21 -38.27 -4.83
CA GLY A 809 13.10 -38.95 -6.11
C GLY A 809 12.24 -38.18 -7.12
N LEU A 810 12.43 -36.86 -7.21
CA LEU A 810 11.69 -36.00 -8.15
C LEU A 810 12.36 -36.05 -9.53
N ASP A 811 11.61 -35.93 -10.62
CA ASP A 811 12.20 -35.87 -11.96
C ASP A 811 13.01 -34.56 -12.13
N VAL A 812 14.23 -34.66 -12.64
CA VAL A 812 15.14 -33.51 -12.79
C VAL A 812 14.72 -32.66 -13.98
N ALA A 813 13.91 -31.64 -13.68
CA ALA A 813 13.30 -30.74 -14.65
C ALA A 813 12.89 -29.43 -13.95
N PRO A 814 12.72 -28.30 -14.69
CA PRO A 814 12.05 -27.12 -14.14
C PRO A 814 10.68 -27.52 -13.59
N THR A 815 10.22 -26.94 -12.49
CA THR A 815 9.14 -27.50 -11.66
C THR A 815 8.26 -26.40 -11.06
N LEU A 816 6.93 -26.52 -11.18
CA LEU A 816 5.93 -25.67 -10.52
C LEU A 816 5.30 -26.43 -9.34
N PHE A 817 4.74 -25.65 -8.42
CA PHE A 817 4.76 -26.02 -7.01
C PHE A 817 3.63 -25.30 -6.25
N LEU A 818 2.44 -25.93 -6.12
CA LEU A 818 1.15 -25.21 -5.91
C LEU A 818 0.35 -25.58 -4.62
N GLU A 819 0.00 -24.58 -3.78
CA GLU A 819 -0.91 -24.69 -2.61
C GLU A 819 -2.31 -24.05 -2.88
N PHE A 820 -3.37 -24.41 -2.12
CA PHE A 820 -4.77 -23.92 -2.21
C PHE A 820 -5.40 -23.73 -0.80
N HIS A 821 -6.10 -22.63 -0.45
CA HIS A 821 -6.86 -22.48 0.82
C HIS A 821 -8.37 -22.26 0.57
N GLY A 822 -9.23 -22.83 1.42
CA GLY A 822 -10.69 -22.76 1.27
C GLY A 822 -11.44 -23.58 2.33
N SER A 823 -12.75 -23.76 2.17
CA SER A 823 -13.56 -24.62 3.05
C SER A 823 -13.47 -26.09 2.62
N ASN A 824 -13.57 -27.03 3.57
CA ASN A 824 -13.58 -28.48 3.29
C ASN A 824 -14.56 -28.90 2.18
N SER A 825 -15.69 -28.19 2.05
CA SER A 825 -16.72 -28.41 1.03
C SER A 825 -16.33 -28.03 -0.40
N ASN A 826 -15.38 -27.11 -0.58
CA ASN A 826 -14.96 -26.61 -1.89
C ASN A 826 -13.52 -27.02 -2.26
N ILE A 827 -12.74 -27.48 -1.28
CA ILE A 827 -11.28 -27.62 -1.41
C ILE A 827 -10.91 -28.68 -2.47
N GLU A 828 -11.61 -29.82 -2.50
CA GLU A 828 -11.39 -30.86 -3.52
C GLU A 828 -11.77 -30.36 -4.92
N THR A 829 -12.84 -29.57 -5.05
CA THR A 829 -13.24 -28.95 -6.32
C THR A 829 -12.18 -27.96 -6.82
N GLN A 830 -11.59 -27.15 -5.93
CA GLN A 830 -10.44 -26.30 -6.28
C GLN A 830 -9.24 -27.14 -6.74
N GLY A 831 -8.99 -28.29 -6.10
CA GLY A 831 -7.94 -29.24 -6.47
C GLY A 831 -8.17 -29.92 -7.82
N GLN A 832 -9.41 -30.32 -8.12
CA GLN A 832 -9.83 -30.86 -9.41
C GLN A 832 -9.72 -29.81 -10.51
N ILE A 833 -10.04 -28.55 -10.21
CA ILE A 833 -9.91 -27.44 -11.16
C ILE A 833 -8.44 -27.10 -11.38
N ALA A 834 -7.61 -27.07 -10.34
CA ALA A 834 -6.16 -26.99 -10.49
C ALA A 834 -5.61 -28.15 -11.32
N GLU A 835 -6.16 -29.35 -11.13
CA GLU A 835 -5.85 -30.50 -11.95
C GLU A 835 -6.23 -30.24 -13.41
N GLU A 836 -7.43 -29.75 -13.70
CA GLU A 836 -7.88 -29.36 -15.04
C GLU A 836 -7.18 -28.09 -15.59
N THR A 837 -6.51 -27.30 -14.73
CA THR A 837 -5.65 -26.15 -15.07
C THR A 837 -4.21 -26.60 -15.40
N CYS A 838 -3.81 -27.79 -14.95
CA CYS A 838 -2.50 -28.36 -15.25
C CYS A 838 -2.51 -29.70 -16.06
N LYS A 839 -3.69 -30.28 -16.38
CA LYS A 839 -4.13 -31.09 -17.60
C LYS A 839 -4.20 -30.64 -19.23
N SER A 840 -4.03 -28.64 -20.46
CA SER A 840 -3.86 -27.09 -20.36
C SER A 840 -2.60 -26.25 -19.91
N TYR A 841 -1.41 -26.80 -19.56
CA TYR A 841 -0.04 -26.20 -19.48
C TYR A 841 1.12 -27.25 -19.34
N GLU A 842 1.07 -28.33 -20.11
CA GLU A 842 2.19 -29.23 -20.50
C GLU A 842 3.15 -29.84 -19.43
N CYS A 843 2.76 -29.94 -18.16
CA CYS A 843 3.57 -30.62 -17.13
C CYS A 843 3.54 -32.16 -17.27
N LEU A 844 4.38 -32.86 -16.49
CA LEU A 844 4.61 -34.31 -16.52
C LEU A 844 3.82 -35.15 -15.47
N LYS A 845 3.33 -34.62 -14.33
CA LYS A 845 2.69 -35.48 -13.28
C LYS A 845 1.60 -34.83 -12.36
N PHE A 846 0.51 -35.60 -12.10
CA PHE A 846 -0.57 -35.64 -11.05
C PHE A 846 -0.27 -35.74 -9.54
N ASP A 847 0.78 -35.17 -8.95
CA ASP A 847 0.94 -35.35 -7.50
C ASP A 847 0.04 -34.38 -6.70
N PHE A 848 -0.76 -34.95 -5.80
CA PHE A 848 -1.56 -34.27 -4.78
C PHE A 848 -1.73 -35.20 -3.57
N ALA A 849 -2.10 -34.65 -2.41
CA ALA A 849 -2.61 -35.45 -1.29
C ALA A 849 -3.50 -34.63 -0.35
N THR A 850 -4.16 -35.32 0.59
CA THR A 850 -4.98 -34.74 1.67
C THR A 850 -4.62 -35.36 3.05
N ASP A 851 -3.43 -35.96 3.16
CA ASP A 851 -2.82 -36.53 4.37
C ASP A 851 -1.50 -35.81 4.78
N PRO A 852 -1.26 -35.49 6.09
CA PRO A 852 -0.13 -34.68 6.56
C PRO A 852 1.25 -35.11 6.10
N GLU A 853 1.62 -36.36 6.32
CA GLU A 853 2.98 -36.85 6.13
C GLU A 853 3.31 -36.91 4.64
N LYS A 854 2.43 -37.57 3.86
CA LYS A 854 2.58 -37.71 2.40
C LYS A 854 2.64 -36.38 1.67
N ARG A 855 1.75 -35.45 2.06
CA ARG A 855 1.79 -34.11 1.45
C ARG A 855 3.15 -33.54 1.94
N SER A 856 3.47 -33.38 3.24
CA SER A 856 4.77 -32.83 3.77
C SER A 856 6.07 -33.26 3.05
N GLU A 857 6.26 -34.57 2.78
CA GLU A 857 7.45 -35.09 2.06
C GLU A 857 7.75 -34.35 0.74
N LEU A 858 6.69 -33.88 0.07
CA LEU A 858 6.78 -33.23 -1.23
C LEU A 858 7.18 -31.73 -1.12
N TRP A 859 6.92 -31.00 -0.01
CA TRP A 859 7.43 -29.60 0.13
C TRP A 859 8.97 -29.62 0.30
N LYS A 860 9.55 -30.73 0.79
CA LYS A 860 10.96 -30.88 1.23
C LYS A 860 12.00 -30.34 0.25
N ALA A 861 11.71 -30.34 -1.05
CA ALA A 861 12.61 -29.77 -2.06
C ALA A 861 12.85 -28.26 -1.87
N ARG A 862 11.79 -27.44 -1.82
CA ARG A 862 11.93 -25.97 -1.71
C ARG A 862 12.47 -25.54 -0.34
N HIS A 863 12.24 -26.33 0.73
CA HIS A 863 12.88 -26.10 2.05
C HIS A 863 14.39 -26.15 1.92
N SER A 864 14.83 -27.19 1.21
CA SER A 864 16.22 -27.53 1.07
C SER A 864 16.94 -26.57 0.14
N ALA A 865 16.24 -25.95 -0.82
CA ALA A 865 16.80 -25.20 -1.95
C ALA A 865 18.04 -24.34 -1.62
N TRP A 866 17.99 -23.50 -0.57
CA TRP A 866 19.15 -22.69 -0.16
C TRP A 866 20.35 -23.52 0.33
N TYR A 867 20.10 -24.53 1.17
CA TYR A 867 21.12 -25.43 1.70
C TYR A 867 21.63 -26.44 0.66
N ALA A 868 20.75 -26.89 -0.22
CA ALA A 868 21.01 -27.81 -1.32
C ALA A 868 21.87 -27.14 -2.40
N ALA A 869 21.57 -25.89 -2.77
CA ALA A 869 22.38 -25.10 -3.67
C ALA A 869 23.79 -24.87 -3.09
N GLN A 870 23.91 -24.51 -1.80
CA GLN A 870 25.22 -24.45 -1.12
C GLN A 870 25.95 -25.81 -1.13
N ALA A 871 25.23 -26.92 -0.93
CA ALA A 871 25.80 -28.26 -0.92
C ALA A 871 26.31 -28.74 -2.29
N LEU A 872 25.98 -28.08 -3.41
CA LEU A 872 26.50 -28.42 -4.73
C LEU A 872 28.02 -28.23 -4.85
N LYS A 873 28.62 -27.30 -4.09
CA LYS A 873 30.06 -26.97 -4.14
C LYS A 873 30.60 -26.74 -2.72
N PRO A 874 30.85 -27.81 -1.93
CA PRO A 874 31.28 -27.71 -0.53
C PRO A 874 32.45 -26.74 -0.31
N GLY A 875 32.33 -25.87 0.68
CA GLY A 875 33.31 -24.81 0.98
C GLY A 875 33.08 -23.48 0.24
N SER A 876 32.16 -23.43 -0.72
CA SER A 876 31.67 -22.18 -1.33
C SER A 876 30.58 -21.52 -0.47
N LYS A 877 30.25 -20.26 -0.78
CA LYS A 877 29.04 -19.58 -0.29
C LYS A 877 28.01 -19.45 -1.41
N GLY A 878 26.73 -19.36 -1.04
CA GLY A 878 25.67 -18.88 -1.92
C GLY A 878 25.59 -17.35 -1.92
N TYR A 879 25.36 -16.79 -3.11
CA TYR A 879 25.01 -15.40 -3.35
C TYR A 879 23.58 -15.37 -3.89
N SER A 880 22.65 -14.74 -3.18
CA SER A 880 21.27 -14.59 -3.66
C SER A 880 21.13 -13.26 -4.40
N THR A 881 20.51 -13.27 -5.57
CA THR A 881 20.08 -12.05 -6.29
C THR A 881 18.69 -12.23 -6.86
N ASP A 882 17.86 -11.22 -6.69
CA ASP A 882 16.45 -11.21 -7.06
C ASP A 882 16.10 -10.02 -7.97
N VAL A 883 15.13 -10.23 -8.85
CA VAL A 883 14.47 -9.19 -9.67
C VAL A 883 12.97 -9.49 -9.75
N CYS A 884 12.16 -8.50 -10.08
CA CYS A 884 10.71 -8.69 -10.26
C CYS A 884 10.23 -7.95 -11.52
N VAL A 885 9.48 -8.60 -12.39
CA VAL A 885 9.04 -8.11 -13.71
C VAL A 885 7.52 -8.29 -13.88
N PRO A 886 6.88 -7.74 -14.92
CA PRO A 886 5.55 -8.20 -15.33
C PRO A 886 5.56 -9.71 -15.59
N ILE A 887 4.47 -10.42 -15.29
CA ILE A 887 4.44 -11.89 -15.38
C ILE A 887 4.57 -12.34 -16.84
N SER A 888 4.03 -11.58 -17.79
CA SER A 888 4.24 -11.78 -19.24
C SER A 888 5.71 -11.70 -19.68
N ALA A 889 6.53 -10.95 -18.93
CA ALA A 889 7.94 -10.69 -19.24
C ALA A 889 8.91 -11.63 -18.49
N LEU A 890 8.45 -12.27 -17.42
CA LEU A 890 9.17 -13.27 -16.66
C LEU A 890 9.76 -14.45 -17.51
N PRO A 891 9.15 -14.95 -18.61
CA PRO A 891 9.70 -16.09 -19.35
C PRO A 891 11.06 -15.79 -20.00
N GLY A 892 11.17 -14.61 -20.62
CA GLY A 892 12.36 -14.20 -21.35
C GLY A 892 13.54 -13.91 -20.43
N ILE A 893 13.29 -13.28 -19.27
CA ILE A 893 14.37 -12.87 -18.36
C ILE A 893 15.03 -14.04 -17.64
N VAL A 894 14.32 -15.14 -17.31
CA VAL A 894 15.01 -16.31 -16.73
C VAL A 894 15.67 -17.17 -17.80
N THR A 895 15.17 -17.16 -19.04
CA THR A 895 15.90 -17.73 -20.19
C THR A 895 17.24 -16.99 -20.36
N PHE A 896 17.22 -15.66 -20.36
CA PHE A 896 18.42 -14.82 -20.28
C PHE A 896 19.28 -15.14 -19.05
N ALA A 897 18.68 -15.27 -17.86
CA ALA A 897 19.40 -15.59 -16.62
C ALA A 897 20.17 -16.91 -16.72
N LYS A 898 19.58 -17.95 -17.30
CA LYS A 898 20.21 -19.26 -17.53
C LYS A 898 21.32 -19.19 -18.58
N ASP A 899 21.13 -18.44 -19.67
CA ASP A 899 22.15 -18.32 -20.71
C ASP A 899 23.32 -17.42 -20.27
N GLU A 900 23.07 -16.43 -19.43
CA GLU A 900 24.11 -15.59 -18.82
C GLU A 900 24.94 -16.35 -17.77
N LEU A 901 24.32 -17.25 -16.98
CA LEU A 901 25.05 -18.20 -16.13
C LEU A 901 25.98 -19.10 -16.95
N LYS A 902 25.49 -19.64 -18.08
CA LYS A 902 26.32 -20.44 -19.01
C LYS A 902 27.46 -19.61 -19.60
N ARG A 903 27.20 -18.36 -20.03
CA ARG A 903 28.23 -17.44 -20.59
C ARG A 903 29.35 -17.18 -19.59
N LEU A 904 29.01 -16.98 -18.32
CA LEU A 904 29.96 -16.67 -17.24
C LEU A 904 30.55 -17.93 -16.57
N ASN A 905 30.11 -19.13 -16.98
CA ASN A 905 30.46 -20.40 -16.35
C ASN A 905 30.19 -20.39 -14.82
N LEU A 906 29.05 -19.82 -14.43
CA LEU A 906 28.57 -19.74 -13.05
C LEU A 906 27.52 -20.81 -12.77
N LEU A 907 27.61 -21.43 -11.60
CA LEU A 907 26.58 -22.32 -11.09
C LEU A 907 25.56 -21.49 -10.29
N GLY A 908 24.35 -21.32 -10.82
CA GLY A 908 23.28 -20.56 -10.16
C GLY A 908 21.91 -21.21 -10.32
N PRO A 909 21.55 -22.21 -9.50
CA PRO A 909 20.19 -22.74 -9.45
C PRO A 909 19.16 -21.64 -9.14
N ILE A 910 17.96 -21.78 -9.70
CA ILE A 910 16.93 -20.72 -9.72
C ILE A 910 15.68 -21.19 -8.96
N VAL A 911 15.11 -20.30 -8.16
CA VAL A 911 13.78 -20.43 -7.55
C VAL A 911 12.98 -19.16 -7.81
N GLY A 912 11.67 -19.14 -7.67
CA GLY A 912 10.98 -17.86 -7.80
C GLY A 912 9.51 -17.79 -7.45
N HIS A 913 9.18 -16.65 -6.84
CA HIS A 913 7.85 -16.16 -6.50
C HIS A 913 7.09 -15.68 -7.76
N VAL A 914 6.95 -16.57 -8.74
CA VAL A 914 6.64 -16.22 -10.14
C VAL A 914 5.33 -15.44 -10.32
N GLY A 915 4.39 -15.57 -9.38
CA GLY A 915 3.06 -14.96 -9.44
C GLY A 915 2.90 -13.63 -8.72
N ASP A 916 4.01 -12.99 -8.36
CA ASP A 916 4.07 -11.52 -8.43
C ASP A 916 5.12 -11.03 -9.44
N GLY A 917 5.68 -11.96 -10.23
CA GLY A 917 6.67 -11.72 -11.27
C GLY A 917 8.13 -11.78 -10.80
N ASN A 918 8.38 -12.28 -9.59
CA ASN A 918 9.70 -12.27 -8.95
C ASN A 918 10.40 -13.64 -9.00
N PHE A 919 11.72 -13.63 -9.09
CA PHE A 919 12.55 -14.82 -8.94
C PHE A 919 13.92 -14.49 -8.34
N HIS A 920 14.60 -15.53 -7.87
CA HIS A 920 15.88 -15.52 -7.17
C HIS A 920 16.87 -16.46 -7.87
N VAL A 921 18.14 -16.07 -7.94
CA VAL A 921 19.23 -16.92 -8.43
C VAL A 921 20.26 -17.11 -7.31
N PHE A 922 20.53 -18.36 -6.94
CA PHE A 922 21.48 -18.69 -5.85
C PHE A 922 22.84 -19.06 -6.46
N VAL A 923 23.66 -18.06 -6.79
CA VAL A 923 24.95 -18.27 -7.45
C VAL A 923 26.00 -18.78 -6.45
N ILE A 924 26.68 -19.88 -6.76
CA ILE A 924 27.54 -20.62 -5.81
C ILE A 924 29.03 -20.40 -6.11
N VAL A 925 29.71 -19.66 -5.23
CA VAL A 925 31.05 -19.10 -5.46
C VAL A 925 31.99 -19.24 -4.27
N ASP A 926 33.31 -19.28 -4.53
CA ASP A 926 34.28 -19.11 -3.45
C ASP A 926 34.43 -17.60 -3.14
N PRO A 927 33.96 -17.10 -1.98
CA PRO A 927 34.08 -15.69 -1.63
C PRO A 927 35.53 -15.23 -1.40
N LYS A 928 36.50 -16.15 -1.37
CA LYS A 928 37.94 -15.84 -1.30
C LYS A 928 38.59 -15.69 -2.67
N ASN A 929 37.90 -16.02 -3.77
CA ASN A 929 38.38 -15.77 -5.12
C ASN A 929 37.78 -14.44 -5.65
N PRO A 930 38.57 -13.37 -5.83
CA PRO A 930 38.06 -12.11 -6.38
C PRO A 930 37.37 -12.28 -7.73
N LYS A 931 37.85 -13.21 -8.57
CA LYS A 931 37.27 -13.46 -9.90
C LYS A 931 35.87 -14.06 -9.85
N ASP A 932 35.59 -14.96 -8.91
CA ASP A 932 34.24 -15.49 -8.69
C ASP A 932 33.28 -14.34 -8.32
N MET A 933 33.74 -13.41 -7.47
CA MET A 933 32.95 -12.25 -7.04
C MET A 933 32.75 -11.19 -8.14
N ASP A 934 33.76 -10.95 -8.97
CA ASP A 934 33.65 -10.06 -10.14
C ASP A 934 32.62 -10.59 -11.15
N LEU A 935 32.66 -11.89 -11.46
CA LEU A 935 31.69 -12.56 -12.35
C LEU A 935 30.26 -12.52 -11.79
N VAL A 936 30.10 -12.72 -10.48
CA VAL A 936 28.80 -12.59 -9.80
C VAL A 936 28.26 -11.17 -9.83
N HIS A 937 29.13 -10.15 -9.71
CA HIS A 937 28.71 -8.76 -9.87
C HIS A 937 28.29 -8.45 -11.31
N GLU A 938 29.04 -8.94 -12.32
CA GLU A 938 28.66 -8.84 -13.74
C GLU A 938 27.27 -9.47 -13.97
N TYR A 939 27.06 -10.68 -13.47
CA TYR A 939 25.79 -11.40 -13.56
C TYR A 939 24.61 -10.64 -12.94
N SER A 940 24.75 -10.21 -11.68
CA SER A 940 23.67 -9.53 -10.94
C SER A 940 23.31 -8.17 -11.59
N VAL A 941 24.31 -7.47 -12.12
CA VAL A 941 24.11 -6.21 -12.88
C VAL A 941 23.43 -6.49 -14.23
N ALA A 942 23.81 -7.55 -14.95
CA ALA A 942 23.18 -7.94 -16.21
C ALA A 942 21.70 -8.32 -16.03
N LEU A 943 21.40 -9.15 -15.01
CA LEU A 943 20.05 -9.58 -14.67
C LEU A 943 19.13 -8.41 -14.31
N ALA A 944 19.62 -7.47 -13.50
CA ALA A 944 18.86 -6.27 -13.12
C ALA A 944 18.61 -5.32 -14.31
N LYS A 945 19.58 -5.19 -15.23
CA LYS A 945 19.39 -4.41 -16.47
C LYS A 945 18.36 -5.04 -17.39
N GLU A 946 18.33 -6.36 -17.49
CA GLU A 946 17.31 -7.06 -18.27
C GLU A 946 15.91 -6.89 -17.65
N ALA A 947 15.78 -6.92 -16.32
CA ALA A 947 14.52 -6.60 -15.64
C ALA A 947 14.02 -5.19 -16.00
N LEU A 948 14.88 -4.17 -15.95
CA LEU A 948 14.54 -2.80 -16.37
C LEU A 948 14.28 -2.68 -17.89
N ARG A 949 14.87 -3.54 -18.73
CA ARG A 949 14.55 -3.62 -20.16
C ARG A 949 13.08 -3.98 -20.35
N VAL A 950 12.59 -4.97 -19.61
CA VAL A 950 11.24 -5.56 -19.71
C VAL A 950 10.19 -4.99 -18.73
N ASN A 951 10.40 -3.75 -18.24
CA ASN A 951 9.48 -2.98 -17.37
C ASN A 951 9.40 -3.46 -15.91
N GLY A 952 10.40 -4.22 -15.44
CA GLY A 952 10.52 -4.66 -14.06
C GLY A 952 11.21 -3.67 -13.11
N THR A 953 11.66 -4.22 -11.98
CA THR A 953 12.41 -3.58 -10.90
C THR A 953 13.68 -4.40 -10.58
N VAL A 954 14.71 -3.74 -10.04
CA VAL A 954 16.00 -4.35 -9.72
C VAL A 954 15.97 -5.24 -8.46
N THR A 955 14.84 -5.24 -7.73
CA THR A 955 14.62 -6.14 -6.58
C THR A 955 13.12 -6.29 -6.27
N GLY A 956 12.69 -7.52 -6.04
CA GLY A 956 11.40 -7.81 -5.42
C GLY A 956 11.45 -7.65 -3.91
N GLU A 957 12.47 -8.21 -3.24
CA GLU A 957 12.34 -8.58 -1.81
C GLU A 957 13.49 -8.15 -0.88
N HIS A 958 14.73 -8.08 -1.39
CA HIS A 958 15.91 -7.95 -0.53
C HIS A 958 16.32 -6.51 -0.22
N GLY A 959 15.72 -5.52 -0.91
CA GLY A 959 16.07 -4.11 -0.79
C GLY A 959 17.25 -3.71 -1.68
N ILE A 960 17.82 -2.53 -1.40
CA ILE A 960 18.89 -1.92 -2.19
C ILE A 960 20.23 -1.92 -1.45
N GLY A 961 20.20 -1.74 -0.12
CA GLY A 961 21.36 -1.80 0.77
C GLY A 961 22.58 -1.10 0.21
N LEU A 962 23.61 -1.89 -0.07
CA LEU A 962 24.88 -1.47 -0.67
C LEU A 962 25.02 -1.94 -2.13
N GLY A 963 24.62 -3.17 -2.44
CA GLY A 963 24.87 -3.82 -3.74
C GLY A 963 24.17 -3.11 -4.90
N LYS A 964 22.87 -2.89 -4.78
CA LYS A 964 22.02 -2.45 -5.90
C LYS A 964 21.91 -0.93 -6.08
N LYS A 965 22.60 -0.13 -5.25
CA LYS A 965 22.51 1.34 -5.26
C LYS A 965 22.71 2.01 -6.62
N LYS A 966 23.62 1.49 -7.47
CA LYS A 966 23.84 2.02 -8.83
C LYS A 966 22.64 1.75 -9.73
N LEU A 967 22.05 0.56 -9.61
CA LEU A 967 20.92 0.09 -10.42
C LEU A 967 19.64 0.86 -10.08
N LEU A 968 19.44 1.28 -8.81
CA LEU A 968 18.35 2.18 -8.42
C LEU A 968 18.37 3.52 -9.20
N VAL A 969 19.55 4.02 -9.58
CA VAL A 969 19.69 5.23 -10.40
C VAL A 969 19.28 4.99 -11.85
N GLU A 970 19.48 3.77 -12.37
CA GLU A 970 18.99 3.36 -13.69
C GLU A 970 17.46 3.13 -13.68
N GLU A 971 16.91 2.58 -12.59
CA GLU A 971 15.48 2.35 -12.42
C GLU A 971 14.68 3.66 -12.30
N PHE A 972 15.06 4.57 -11.40
CA PHE A 972 14.30 5.79 -11.10
C PHE A 972 14.76 7.04 -11.87
N GLY A 973 15.94 6.98 -12.50
CA GLY A 973 16.59 8.13 -13.11
C GLY A 973 17.03 9.20 -12.09
N PRO A 974 17.78 10.23 -12.54
CA PRO A 974 18.27 11.29 -11.65
C PRO A 974 17.16 12.03 -10.89
N SER A 975 16.00 12.26 -11.52
CA SER A 975 14.87 12.99 -10.92
C SER A 975 14.21 12.23 -9.76
N GLY A 976 14.00 10.91 -9.91
CA GLY A 976 13.44 10.08 -8.83
C GLY A 976 14.42 9.95 -7.65
N ILE A 977 15.70 9.73 -7.93
CA ILE A 977 16.77 9.71 -6.91
C ILE A 977 16.88 11.06 -6.18
N ASN A 978 16.79 12.19 -6.89
CA ASN A 978 16.80 13.51 -6.28
C ASN A 978 15.57 13.76 -5.41
N THR A 979 14.41 13.21 -5.76
CA THR A 979 13.19 13.24 -4.95
C THR A 979 13.37 12.46 -3.64
N MET A 980 13.92 11.24 -3.69
CA MET A 980 14.26 10.46 -2.49
C MET A 980 15.30 11.19 -1.63
N LYS A 981 16.33 11.81 -2.24
CA LYS A 981 17.36 12.59 -1.54
C LYS A 981 16.80 13.86 -0.88
N ALA A 982 15.84 14.54 -1.50
CA ALA A 982 15.16 15.67 -0.89
C ALA A 982 14.38 15.27 0.38
N ILE A 983 13.71 14.10 0.35
CA ILE A 983 13.01 13.54 1.52
C ILE A 983 14.01 13.14 2.62
N LYS A 984 15.06 12.38 2.28
CA LYS A 984 16.15 12.01 3.20
C LYS A 984 16.78 13.23 3.87
N GLN A 985 17.12 14.27 3.10
CA GLN A 985 17.72 15.51 3.61
C GLN A 985 16.76 16.35 4.47
N ALA A 986 15.45 16.14 4.35
CA ALA A 986 14.42 16.82 5.15
C ALA A 986 14.10 16.11 6.48
N LEU A 987 14.23 14.77 6.53
CA LEU A 987 13.97 13.95 7.72
C LEU A 987 15.24 13.63 8.53
N ASP A 988 16.39 13.53 7.85
CA ASP A 988 17.71 13.41 8.45
C ASP A 988 18.68 14.44 7.84
N PRO A 989 18.62 15.71 8.32
CA PRO A 989 19.44 16.78 7.77
C PRO A 989 20.94 16.67 8.14
N LEU A 990 21.30 15.74 9.04
CA LEU A 990 22.69 15.48 9.46
C LEU A 990 23.31 14.26 8.75
N ASN A 991 22.50 13.47 8.04
CA ASN A 991 22.86 12.19 7.44
C ASN A 991 23.49 11.20 8.45
N ILE A 992 22.91 11.11 9.66
CA ILE A 992 23.35 10.18 10.71
C ILE A 992 22.63 8.82 10.65
N LEU A 993 21.42 8.75 10.07
CA LEU A 993 20.61 7.54 10.02
C LEU A 993 21.06 6.64 8.85
N ASN A 994 21.61 5.49 9.22
CA ASN A 994 22.20 4.45 8.37
C ASN A 994 22.93 4.97 7.12
N PRO A 995 23.94 5.84 7.25
CA PRO A 995 24.55 6.51 6.11
C PRO A 995 25.21 5.53 5.14
N GLY A 996 25.09 5.86 3.85
CA GLY A 996 25.67 5.09 2.75
C GLY A 996 24.79 3.99 2.18
N LYS A 997 23.61 3.69 2.74
CA LYS A 997 22.64 2.73 2.17
C LYS A 997 21.61 3.44 1.31
N VAL A 998 21.03 2.73 0.33
CA VAL A 998 20.00 3.18 -0.62
C VAL A 998 20.43 4.33 -1.56
N LEU A 999 20.84 5.50 -1.04
CA LEU A 999 21.02 6.77 -1.77
C LEU A 999 22.48 7.26 -1.91
#